data_AF-A0A3C1X4D1-F1
#
_entry.id   AF-A0A3C1X4D1-F1
#
_cell.length_a   1.000
_cell.length_b   1.000
_cell.length_c   1.000
_cell.angle_alpha   90.00
_cell.angle_beta   90.00
_cell.angle_gamma   90.00
#
_symmetry.space_group_name_H-M   'P 1'
#
loop_
_entity.id
_entity.type
_entity.pdbx_description
1 polymer ?
#
loop_
_entity_poly.entity_id
_entity_poly.type
_entity_poly.pdbx_seq_one_letter_code
_entity_poly.pdbx_strand_id
1 'polypeptide(L)'
;MLSKPFPIPKVSEFWVLETYGFSELGTGSVLISRFLWDLQMLKARYLLLTLTLVFSFGTPSIAQAQSDEPASPLQLIQEGKRPLLTITFSGADRFMSKAKYIFEASEHTEVFGMIETFMKESMNDLEGFNRGKPFGIMGYLPVAFPPLPEFVAFVPVDSVEAATKLVEKAPVVISKGSEEGRYEVIGPNRTFPVLMRDGYAFIPLGNTPDAKILEREFPDPADLLAGQAQEFDAAVRLDVESIPAATRTLLYGLINSGISTQLQQRDGEAEGAYRIRRTEGERGLAALKMLFMDCQKITFGVNISEDEQAVNLDMVIDAIKGSQMLKEMFSSTERPSYFIPLLDENAAVSVSISSLMADREKEAYGEMMEGFRMEVARLIEENKLGPVPDENSPIGQAMTAIQKTLQEGHMDIFAQFYRDSAGKLAIVWAGRVQDGEAINSGAMDVLTRLKDIEEVQSMGELQINAGEHHGVMLHRLTFAAQPPEAVAVFGDNVGMTMGMGSTAIWGVIGGEESLATLKSVMDKLEEAQATAADQRTPPNFRVIINVNQLVEMAEIAREVSMTRRSEREAEAGAEAAIAQTAKDAPVAGAGAGASAAPAPPAPGTSGAGAAPGGPGAGRGFGRGGAGRGRGGFQPSPAQAAAMQRRAEQGRQIALETLKEGDDRIEIDSRLTETGARLRVRLEQGFVKLFGRLVANGISGGEAEEAPQATPAPVQ
;
A
#
# COMPACT_ATOMS: atom_id res chain seq x y z
N MET A 1 -54.04 -23.20 8.59
CA MET A 1 -54.27 -21.84 8.04
C MET A 1 -53.28 -20.93 8.75
N LEU A 2 -52.07 -20.69 8.21
CA LEU A 2 -51.75 -19.71 7.14
C LEU A 2 -52.33 -18.32 7.50
N SER A 3 -51.60 -17.20 7.52
CA SER A 3 -50.36 -16.86 6.82
C SER A 3 -49.99 -15.41 7.14
N LYS A 4 -48.73 -15.11 7.47
CA LYS A 4 -47.88 -14.11 6.76
C LYS A 4 -46.45 -14.13 7.32
N PRO A 5 -45.42 -13.97 6.46
CA PRO A 5 -44.01 -14.21 6.79
C PRO A 5 -43.33 -12.94 7.33
N PHE A 6 -42.41 -13.13 8.29
CA PHE A 6 -41.36 -12.16 8.63
C PHE A 6 -40.15 -12.39 7.73
N PRO A 7 -39.38 -11.36 7.35
CA PRO A 7 -38.31 -11.48 6.39
C PRO A 7 -37.10 -12.20 7.01
N ILE A 8 -36.63 -13.22 6.29
CA ILE A 8 -35.33 -13.88 6.53
C ILE A 8 -34.25 -12.95 5.94
N PRO A 9 -33.23 -12.53 6.70
CA PRO A 9 -32.08 -11.83 6.14
C PRO A 9 -31.32 -12.75 5.19
N LYS A 10 -30.91 -12.23 4.03
CA LYS A 10 -30.12 -12.98 3.05
C LYS A 10 -28.75 -13.34 3.65
N VAL A 11 -28.27 -14.55 3.38
CA VAL A 11 -26.96 -15.08 3.75
C VAL A 11 -25.78 -14.28 3.14
N SER A 12 -26.07 -13.32 2.25
CA SER A 12 -25.10 -12.44 1.61
C SER A 12 -24.56 -11.29 2.48
N GLU A 13 -24.99 -11.13 3.75
CA GLU A 13 -24.63 -9.96 4.59
C GLU A 13 -23.62 -10.23 5.73
N PHE A 14 -23.12 -11.46 5.91
CA PHE A 14 -22.21 -11.79 7.05
C PHE A 14 -20.78 -12.21 6.69
N TRP A 15 -20.42 -12.24 5.41
CA TRP A 15 -19.02 -12.23 4.97
C TRP A 15 -18.53 -10.79 4.85
N VAL A 16 -18.34 -10.11 5.99
CA VAL A 16 -17.74 -8.77 6.04
C VAL A 16 -16.72 -8.72 7.17
N LEU A 17 -15.63 -9.45 7.00
CA LEU A 17 -14.30 -9.16 7.55
C LEU A 17 -13.31 -9.79 6.55
N GLU A 18 -12.66 -8.94 5.76
CA GLU A 18 -11.67 -9.23 4.68
C GLU A 18 -12.12 -9.72 3.30
N THR A 19 -13.38 -9.48 2.89
CA THR A 19 -13.81 -9.64 1.49
C THR A 19 -14.54 -8.40 0.97
N TYR A 20 -13.84 -7.26 0.89
CA TYR A 20 -14.31 -6.16 0.03
C TYR A 20 -13.82 -6.38 -1.40
N GLY A 21 -14.69 -7.02 -2.19
CA GLY A 21 -14.77 -6.82 -3.63
C GLY A 21 -14.59 -8.07 -4.50
N PHE A 22 -15.57 -8.97 -4.48
CA PHE A 22 -15.61 -10.11 -5.42
C PHE A 22 -16.96 -10.37 -6.11
N SER A 23 -17.96 -9.48 -6.03
CA SER A 23 -19.28 -9.74 -6.63
C SER A 23 -19.66 -8.92 -7.86
N GLU A 24 -18.88 -7.93 -8.29
CA GLU A 24 -19.03 -7.31 -9.60
C GLU A 24 -17.64 -6.88 -10.11
N LEU A 25 -17.24 -7.34 -11.30
CA LEU A 25 -16.27 -6.74 -12.26
C LEU A 25 -15.55 -7.84 -13.06
N GLY A 26 -15.84 -7.89 -14.36
CA GLY A 26 -15.06 -8.67 -15.32
C GLY A 26 -13.70 -8.04 -15.64
N THR A 27 -12.89 -8.82 -16.36
CA THR A 27 -11.54 -8.57 -16.94
C THR A 27 -10.35 -9.04 -16.08
N GLY A 28 -9.63 -10.05 -16.59
CA GLY A 28 -8.49 -10.72 -15.95
C GLY A 28 -7.21 -9.89 -15.83
N SER A 29 -7.13 -8.71 -16.46
CA SER A 29 -6.04 -7.75 -16.23
C SER A 29 -6.10 -7.13 -14.82
N VAL A 30 -7.30 -7.11 -14.21
CA VAL A 30 -7.49 -6.59 -12.85
C VAL A 30 -7.01 -7.58 -11.79
N LEU A 31 -6.97 -8.90 -12.03
CA LEU A 31 -6.54 -9.86 -11.01
C LEU A 31 -5.03 -9.84 -10.74
N ILE A 32 -4.21 -9.70 -11.78
CA ILE A 32 -2.75 -9.53 -11.62
C ILE A 32 -2.43 -8.12 -11.14
N SER A 33 -3.10 -7.10 -11.68
CA SER A 33 -2.91 -5.74 -11.19
C SER A 33 -3.39 -5.61 -9.75
N ARG A 34 -4.44 -6.32 -9.32
CA ARG A 34 -5.01 -6.28 -7.96
C ARG A 34 -4.29 -7.20 -7.00
N PHE A 35 -3.72 -8.33 -7.42
CA PHE A 35 -2.78 -9.10 -6.59
C PHE A 35 -1.47 -8.35 -6.39
N LEU A 36 -0.90 -7.75 -7.44
CA LEU A 36 0.28 -6.87 -7.33
C LEU A 36 -0.05 -5.57 -6.60
N TRP A 37 -1.25 -5.02 -6.77
CA TRP A 37 -1.73 -3.84 -6.04
C TRP A 37 -2.14 -4.18 -4.61
N ASP A 38 -2.61 -5.38 -4.28
CA ASP A 38 -2.91 -5.82 -2.91
C ASP A 38 -1.62 -6.23 -2.20
N LEU A 39 -0.60 -6.75 -2.89
CA LEU A 39 0.74 -6.97 -2.33
C LEU A 39 1.51 -5.64 -2.18
N GLN A 40 1.39 -4.73 -3.16
CA GLN A 40 1.84 -3.35 -3.05
C GLN A 40 1.02 -2.57 -2.02
N MET A 41 -0.27 -2.85 -1.82
CA MET A 41 -1.13 -2.22 -0.82
C MET A 41 -1.02 -2.91 0.52
N LEU A 42 -0.52 -4.13 0.64
CA LEU A 42 -0.19 -4.74 1.93
C LEU A 42 1.14 -4.14 2.42
N LYS A 43 2.14 -4.05 1.53
CA LYS A 43 3.40 -3.34 1.80
C LYS A 43 3.22 -1.84 1.92
N ALA A 44 2.38 -1.22 1.10
CA ALA A 44 1.97 0.17 1.25
C ALA A 44 0.99 0.31 2.39
N ARG A 45 0.21 -0.66 2.84
CA ARG A 45 -0.56 -0.53 4.09
C ARG A 45 0.35 -0.63 5.29
N TYR A 46 1.46 -1.36 5.27
CA TYR A 46 2.45 -1.36 6.34
C TYR A 46 3.41 -0.15 6.27
N LEU A 47 3.84 0.26 5.07
CA LEU A 47 4.65 1.46 4.80
C LEU A 47 3.84 2.74 4.98
N LEU A 48 2.59 2.77 4.53
CA LEU A 48 1.61 3.81 4.80
C LEU A 48 1.07 3.64 6.22
N LEU A 49 0.94 2.47 6.88
CA LEU A 49 0.64 2.43 8.34
C LEU A 49 1.79 3.05 9.12
N THR A 50 3.04 2.86 8.69
CA THR A 50 4.21 3.49 9.35
C THR A 50 4.32 4.98 9.01
N LEU A 51 4.09 5.40 7.76
CA LEU A 51 3.99 6.82 7.39
C LEU A 51 2.73 7.50 7.96
N THR A 52 1.62 6.78 8.12
CA THR A 52 0.35 7.22 8.73
C THR A 52 0.46 7.15 10.26
N LEU A 53 1.28 6.28 10.87
CA LEU A 53 1.62 6.42 12.29
C LEU A 53 2.50 7.65 12.53
N VAL A 54 3.38 7.99 11.58
CA VAL A 54 4.26 9.17 11.66
C VAL A 54 3.52 10.48 11.33
N PHE A 55 2.52 10.47 10.43
CA PHE A 55 1.76 11.67 10.01
C PHE A 55 0.29 11.73 10.43
N SER A 56 -0.29 10.66 10.99
CA SER A 56 -1.68 10.58 11.47
C SER A 56 -1.79 10.37 12.98
N PHE A 57 -0.97 11.09 13.73
CA PHE A 57 -1.50 11.79 14.93
C PHE A 57 -2.48 12.92 14.52
N GLY A 58 -3.30 12.70 13.48
CA GLY A 58 -4.56 13.37 13.34
C GLY A 58 -5.39 12.89 14.52
N THR A 59 -5.65 13.80 15.45
CA THR A 59 -6.47 13.66 16.66
C THR A 59 -7.26 12.36 16.68
N PRO A 60 -6.95 11.38 17.56
CA PRO A 60 -7.90 10.32 17.80
C PRO A 60 -9.22 11.03 18.14
N SER A 61 -10.25 10.77 17.34
CA SER A 61 -11.61 11.01 17.80
C SER A 61 -11.83 9.97 18.89
N ILE A 62 -11.23 10.23 20.05
CA ILE A 62 -11.74 9.75 21.33
C ILE A 62 -13.17 10.21 21.27
N ALA A 63 -14.10 9.27 21.09
CA ALA A 63 -15.49 9.51 21.33
C ALA A 63 -15.53 10.26 22.67
N GLN A 64 -15.92 11.54 22.64
CA GLN A 64 -16.09 12.33 23.84
C GLN A 64 -17.21 11.66 24.62
N ALA A 65 -16.87 10.66 25.44
CA ALA A 65 -17.65 10.33 26.59
C ALA A 65 -17.69 11.63 27.40
N GLN A 66 -18.88 12.23 27.49
CA GLN A 66 -19.13 13.40 28.32
C GLN A 66 -18.88 13.01 29.78
N SER A 67 -17.63 13.13 30.24
CA SER A 67 -17.30 13.27 31.65
C SER A 67 -17.01 14.75 31.89
N ASP A 68 -17.92 15.43 32.59
CA ASP A 68 -17.85 16.87 32.94
C ASP A 68 -16.77 17.20 34.01
N GLU A 69 -15.73 16.38 34.17
CA GLU A 69 -14.58 16.69 35.01
C GLU A 69 -13.35 17.02 34.14
N PRO A 70 -12.69 18.18 34.35
CA PRO A 70 -11.43 18.47 33.69
C PRO A 70 -10.35 17.51 34.23
N ALA A 71 -10.06 16.46 33.46
CA ALA A 71 -8.91 15.61 33.72
C ALA A 71 -7.65 16.49 33.74
N SER A 72 -6.92 16.51 34.86
CA SER A 72 -5.64 17.21 34.97
C SER A 72 -4.72 16.78 33.82
N PRO A 73 -4.10 17.72 33.09
CA PRO A 73 -3.23 17.38 31.97
C PRO A 73 -2.04 16.56 32.47
N LEU A 74 -1.90 15.34 31.96
CA LEU A 74 -0.73 14.49 32.19
C LEU A 74 0.50 15.19 31.60
N GLN A 75 1.46 15.53 32.44
CA GLN A 75 2.73 16.12 32.02
C GLN A 75 3.73 15.00 31.70
N LEU A 76 4.46 15.14 30.58
CA LEU A 76 5.62 14.29 30.32
C LEU A 76 6.64 14.51 31.45
N ILE A 77 7.34 13.44 31.85
CA ILE A 77 8.26 13.51 33.00
C ILE A 77 9.51 14.32 32.64
N GLN A 78 9.95 14.25 31.38
CA GLN A 78 11.15 14.94 30.89
C GLN A 78 11.14 15.07 29.35
N GLU A 79 11.68 16.18 28.85
CA GLU A 79 11.94 16.42 27.41
C GLU A 79 13.20 15.68 26.94
N GLY A 80 13.18 15.16 25.71
CA GLY A 80 14.37 14.63 25.04
C GLY A 80 15.31 15.76 24.60
N LYS A 81 16.62 15.58 24.75
CA LYS A 81 17.63 16.55 24.29
C LYS A 81 18.00 16.41 22.82
N ARG A 82 17.70 15.26 22.22
CA ARG A 82 17.91 14.96 20.80
C ARG A 82 16.60 15.14 20.02
N PRO A 83 16.65 15.48 18.73
CA PRO A 83 15.45 15.50 17.91
C PRO A 83 14.85 14.10 17.80
N LEU A 84 13.53 14.01 17.93
CA LEU A 84 12.75 12.78 17.68
C LEU A 84 12.66 12.49 16.19
N LEU A 85 12.52 13.52 15.36
CA LEU A 85 12.42 13.42 13.92
C LEU A 85 13.54 14.23 13.27
N THR A 86 14.17 13.69 12.23
CA THR A 86 15.04 14.46 11.34
C THR A 86 14.63 14.20 9.89
N ILE A 87 14.48 15.26 9.12
CA ILE A 87 14.36 15.22 7.66
C ILE A 87 15.62 15.87 7.13
N THR A 88 16.39 15.16 6.31
CA THR A 88 17.74 15.55 5.93
C THR A 88 17.93 15.46 4.44
N PHE A 89 18.64 16.42 3.87
CA PHE A 89 19.21 16.39 2.53
C PHE A 89 20.74 16.47 2.65
N SER A 90 21.47 15.71 1.82
CA SER A 90 22.92 15.59 1.91
C SER A 90 23.69 16.87 1.60
N GLY A 91 23.11 17.74 0.76
CA GLY A 91 23.66 19.04 0.37
C GLY A 91 23.04 19.53 -0.93
N ALA A 92 23.01 20.85 -1.14
CA ALA A 92 22.41 21.43 -2.33
C ALA A 92 23.17 21.05 -3.61
N ASP A 93 24.51 20.98 -3.58
CA ASP A 93 25.30 20.60 -4.76
C ASP A 93 25.08 19.14 -5.15
N ARG A 94 25.08 18.25 -4.15
CA ARG A 94 24.78 16.83 -4.38
C ARG A 94 23.37 16.66 -4.94
N PHE A 95 22.37 17.33 -4.35
CA PHE A 95 21.00 17.32 -4.86
C PHE A 95 20.89 17.81 -6.31
N MET A 96 21.53 18.93 -6.65
CA MET A 96 21.55 19.47 -8.02
C MET A 96 22.25 18.53 -9.00
N SER A 97 23.35 17.89 -8.60
CA SER A 97 24.02 16.86 -9.41
C SER A 97 23.10 15.67 -9.68
N LYS A 98 22.38 15.18 -8.66
CA LYS A 98 21.43 14.06 -8.83
C LYS A 98 20.24 14.43 -9.70
N ALA A 99 19.70 15.65 -9.54
CA ALA A 99 18.65 16.17 -10.41
C ALA A 99 19.14 16.23 -11.87
N LYS A 100 20.35 16.74 -12.11
CA LYS A 100 20.98 16.76 -13.43
C LYS A 100 21.04 15.37 -14.04
N TYR A 101 21.58 14.39 -13.30
CA TYR A 101 21.65 13.00 -13.75
C TYR A 101 20.28 12.44 -14.13
N ILE A 102 19.25 12.65 -13.31
CA ILE A 102 17.87 12.21 -13.62
C ILE A 102 17.38 12.79 -14.96
N PHE A 103 17.58 14.10 -15.18
CA PHE A 103 17.12 14.77 -16.39
C PHE A 103 17.97 14.44 -17.62
N GLU A 104 19.27 14.20 -17.46
CA GLU A 104 20.12 13.67 -18.53
C GLU A 104 19.72 12.25 -18.92
N ALA A 105 19.51 11.36 -17.94
CA ALA A 105 19.10 9.98 -18.18
C ALA A 105 17.73 9.90 -18.88
N SER A 106 16.82 10.83 -18.55
CA SER A 106 15.48 10.92 -19.14
C SER A 106 15.40 11.68 -20.46
N GLU A 107 16.53 12.18 -20.98
CA GLU A 107 16.62 12.99 -22.21
C GLU A 107 15.85 14.32 -22.13
N HIS A 108 15.73 14.89 -20.93
CA HIS A 108 15.02 16.15 -20.62
C HIS A 108 15.94 17.22 -20.02
N THR A 109 17.13 17.39 -20.59
CA THR A 109 18.14 18.35 -20.11
C THR A 109 17.64 19.81 -20.11
N GLU A 110 16.69 20.14 -20.99
CA GLU A 110 16.03 21.44 -21.04
C GLU A 110 15.27 21.77 -19.76
N VAL A 111 14.63 20.78 -19.12
CA VAL A 111 13.91 20.94 -17.86
C VAL A 111 14.88 21.21 -16.72
N PHE A 112 16.03 20.53 -16.71
CA PHE A 112 17.09 20.86 -15.76
C PHE A 112 17.60 22.29 -15.95
N GLY A 113 17.74 22.75 -17.21
CA GLY A 113 18.08 24.15 -17.51
C GLY A 113 17.04 25.15 -16.97
N MET A 114 15.75 24.82 -16.97
CA MET A 114 14.71 25.63 -16.32
C MET A 114 14.90 25.68 -14.80
N ILE A 115 15.23 24.56 -14.16
CA ILE A 115 15.53 24.50 -12.72
C ILE A 115 16.75 25.35 -12.41
N GLU A 116 17.84 25.24 -13.18
CA GLU A 116 19.04 26.08 -13.02
C GLU A 116 18.72 27.57 -13.15
N THR A 117 17.87 27.92 -14.12
CA THR A 117 17.42 29.31 -14.33
C THR A 117 16.60 29.79 -13.14
N PHE A 118 15.65 28.98 -12.66
CA PHE A 118 14.87 29.29 -11.45
C PHE A 118 15.78 29.48 -10.23
N MET A 119 16.78 28.62 -10.04
CA MET A 119 17.74 28.74 -8.95
C MET A 119 18.50 30.07 -9.03
N LYS A 120 19.01 30.44 -10.20
CA LYS A 120 19.74 31.70 -10.41
C LYS A 120 18.85 32.93 -10.23
N GLU A 121 17.68 32.93 -10.87
CA GLU A 121 16.81 34.09 -10.95
C GLU A 121 16.00 34.31 -9.66
N SER A 122 15.40 33.25 -9.11
CA SER A 122 14.50 33.33 -7.96
C SER A 122 15.19 33.09 -6.62
N MET A 123 16.18 32.19 -6.57
CA MET A 123 16.85 31.77 -5.32
C MET A 123 18.25 32.35 -5.14
N ASN A 124 18.63 33.31 -6.00
CA ASN A 124 19.97 33.92 -6.01
C ASN A 124 21.12 32.90 -6.10
N ASP A 125 20.92 31.80 -6.82
CA ASP A 125 21.83 30.64 -6.92
C ASP A 125 22.28 30.07 -5.56
N LEU A 126 21.46 30.28 -4.53
CA LEU A 126 21.76 29.97 -3.14
C LEU A 126 23.05 30.65 -2.64
N GLU A 127 23.37 31.85 -3.12
CA GLU A 127 24.55 32.59 -2.66
C GLU A 127 24.48 32.80 -1.13
N GLY A 128 25.53 32.34 -0.44
CA GLY A 128 25.67 32.38 1.01
C GLY A 128 25.10 31.18 1.78
N PHE A 129 24.47 30.25 1.06
CA PHE A 129 24.20 28.90 1.56
C PHE A 129 25.45 28.04 1.38
N ASN A 130 25.85 27.29 2.41
CA ASN A 130 26.95 26.33 2.26
C ASN A 130 26.43 25.05 1.59
N ARG A 131 26.58 24.98 0.27
CA ARG A 131 25.95 23.97 -0.60
C ARG A 131 26.49 22.55 -0.43
N GLY A 132 27.63 22.40 0.23
CA GLY A 132 28.25 21.10 0.53
C GLY A 132 27.84 20.50 1.88
N LYS A 133 27.14 21.25 2.73
CA LYS A 133 26.68 20.77 4.05
C LYS A 133 25.24 20.24 4.00
N PRO A 134 24.90 19.28 4.87
CA PRO A 134 23.53 18.79 4.97
C PRO A 134 22.59 19.87 5.51
N PHE A 135 21.33 19.80 5.14
CA PHE A 135 20.30 20.75 5.58
C PHE A 135 18.95 20.03 5.76
N GLY A 136 18.02 20.65 6.49
CA GLY A 136 16.73 20.00 6.72
C GLY A 136 15.95 20.49 7.93
N ILE A 137 15.22 19.58 8.57
CA ILE A 137 14.29 19.85 9.67
C ILE A 137 14.55 18.89 10.83
N MET A 138 14.57 19.43 12.05
CA MET A 138 14.55 18.69 13.31
C MET A 138 13.18 18.84 13.98
N GLY A 139 12.58 17.73 14.37
CA GLY A 139 11.32 17.68 15.12
C GLY A 139 11.56 17.24 16.56
N TYR A 140 11.03 17.98 17.51
CA TYR A 140 11.12 17.73 18.94
C TYR A 140 9.74 17.48 19.53
N LEU A 141 9.67 16.68 20.59
CA LEU A 141 8.44 16.39 21.31
C LEU A 141 8.46 17.14 22.65
N PRO A 142 7.74 18.27 22.78
CA PRO A 142 7.75 19.06 24.00
C PRO A 142 6.99 18.38 25.13
N VAL A 143 7.23 18.81 26.37
CA VAL A 143 6.54 18.36 27.58
C VAL A 143 5.14 19.02 27.69
N ALA A 144 4.24 18.68 26.77
CA ALA A 144 2.86 19.19 26.73
C ALA A 144 1.86 18.08 26.32
N PHE A 145 0.60 18.20 26.72
CA PHE A 145 -0.46 17.26 26.30
C PHE A 145 -1.72 17.98 25.76
N PRO A 146 -2.21 17.64 24.56
CA PRO A 146 -1.59 16.70 23.61
C PRO A 146 -0.24 17.24 23.11
N PRO A 147 0.80 16.40 22.96
CA PRO A 147 2.09 16.87 22.51
C PRO A 147 1.98 17.32 21.05
N LEU A 148 2.28 18.59 20.81
CA LEU A 148 2.40 19.13 19.46
C LEU A 148 3.88 19.17 19.10
N PRO A 149 4.32 18.44 18.07
CA PRO A 149 5.72 18.46 17.68
C PRO A 149 6.17 19.89 17.32
N GLU A 150 7.36 20.25 17.80
CA GLU A 150 8.01 21.51 17.44
C GLU A 150 9.06 21.24 16.37
N PHE A 151 9.01 21.99 15.28
CA PHE A 151 9.92 21.81 14.16
C PHE A 151 10.87 23.00 14.02
N VAL A 152 12.14 22.71 13.77
CA VAL A 152 13.19 23.69 13.53
C VAL A 152 13.93 23.31 12.27
N ALA A 153 13.90 24.19 11.26
CA ALA A 153 14.75 24.04 10.09
C ALA A 153 16.19 24.41 10.45
N PHE A 154 17.17 23.67 9.93
CA PHE A 154 18.58 24.01 9.99
C PHE A 154 19.10 24.21 8.57
N VAL A 155 19.65 25.41 8.32
CA VAL A 155 20.08 25.87 6.99
C VAL A 155 21.57 26.21 7.08
N PRO A 156 22.46 25.52 6.35
CA PRO A 156 23.88 25.77 6.41
C PRO A 156 24.22 27.13 5.76
N VAL A 157 24.91 27.98 6.51
CA VAL A 157 25.27 29.34 6.08
C VAL A 157 26.74 29.60 6.38
N ASP A 158 27.44 30.26 5.46
CA ASP A 158 28.88 30.53 5.63
C ASP A 158 29.15 31.66 6.63
N SER A 159 28.23 32.63 6.73
CA SER A 159 28.26 33.73 7.69
C SER A 159 26.89 34.42 7.79
N VAL A 160 26.78 35.42 8.66
CA VAL A 160 25.57 36.27 8.80
C VAL A 160 25.35 37.11 7.54
N GLU A 161 26.43 37.64 6.97
CA GLU A 161 26.41 38.36 5.70
C GLU A 161 25.96 37.44 4.57
N ALA A 162 26.44 36.20 4.58
CA ALA A 162 26.05 35.16 3.63
C ALA A 162 24.53 34.84 3.74
N ALA A 163 24.00 34.71 4.96
CA ALA A 163 22.57 34.53 5.19
C ALA A 163 21.73 35.74 4.73
N THR A 164 22.28 36.95 4.79
CA THR A 164 21.61 38.16 4.28
C THR A 164 21.51 38.14 2.76
N LYS A 165 22.57 37.70 2.07
CA LYS A 165 22.57 37.52 0.61
C LYS A 165 21.55 36.47 0.14
N LEU A 166 21.36 35.41 0.92
CA LEU A 166 20.38 34.36 0.61
C LEU A 166 18.94 34.92 0.51
N VAL A 167 18.62 35.96 1.28
CA VAL A 167 17.28 36.56 1.34
C VAL A 167 17.19 37.93 0.66
N GLU A 168 18.26 38.39 0.01
CA GLU A 168 18.37 39.75 -0.56
C GLU A 168 17.31 40.04 -1.63
N LYS A 169 16.91 39.02 -2.40
CA LYS A 169 15.82 39.14 -3.40
C LYS A 169 14.43 39.12 -2.78
N ALA A 170 14.28 38.76 -1.51
CA ALA A 170 13.01 38.75 -0.80
C ALA A 170 12.79 40.10 -0.09
N PRO A 171 11.54 40.58 0.07
CA PRO A 171 11.23 41.82 0.77
C PRO A 171 11.32 41.63 2.29
N VAL A 172 12.50 41.22 2.78
CA VAL A 172 12.76 40.91 4.18
C VAL A 172 13.96 41.69 4.70
N VAL A 173 13.93 42.04 5.98
CA VAL A 173 15.04 42.71 6.66
C VAL A 173 15.54 41.82 7.79
N ILE A 174 16.86 41.56 7.82
CA ILE A 174 17.48 40.86 8.95
C ILE A 174 17.90 41.89 10.00
N SER A 175 17.30 41.78 11.18
CA SER A 175 17.56 42.60 12.36
C SER A 175 18.40 41.81 13.35
N LYS A 176 19.38 42.45 14.00
CA LYS A 176 20.13 41.83 15.12
C LYS A 176 19.23 41.77 16.36
N GLY A 177 19.13 40.58 16.94
CA GLY A 177 18.43 40.38 18.21
C GLY A 177 19.23 40.90 19.41
N SER A 178 18.65 40.70 20.59
CA SER A 178 19.23 41.15 21.87
C SER A 178 20.41 40.32 22.36
N GLU A 179 20.62 39.11 21.82
CA GLU A 179 21.67 38.18 22.23
C GLU A 179 22.56 37.79 21.05
N GLU A 180 23.80 37.36 21.34
CA GLU A 180 24.75 36.92 20.32
C GLU A 180 24.19 35.74 19.52
N GLY A 181 24.33 35.80 18.19
CA GLY A 181 23.79 34.80 17.27
C GLY A 181 22.28 34.85 17.05
N ARG A 182 21.51 35.68 17.78
CA ARG A 182 20.07 35.85 17.56
C ARG A 182 19.77 36.94 16.54
N TYR A 183 18.87 36.64 15.63
CA TYR A 183 18.41 37.53 14.57
C TYR A 183 16.89 37.46 14.42
N GLU A 184 16.31 38.48 13.81
CA GLU A 184 14.92 38.50 13.39
C GLU A 184 14.85 38.74 11.88
N VAL A 185 14.17 37.86 11.15
CA VAL A 185 13.86 38.04 9.74
C VAL A 185 12.47 38.66 9.65
N ILE A 186 12.42 39.97 9.38
CA ILE A 186 11.21 40.77 9.31
C ILE A 186 10.72 40.76 7.85
N GLY A 187 9.67 40.01 7.57
CA GLY A 187 8.99 40.02 6.28
C GLY A 187 7.69 40.83 6.28
N PRO A 188 7.02 40.97 5.13
CA PRO A 188 5.87 41.88 4.97
C PRO A 188 4.68 41.55 5.89
N ASN A 189 4.50 40.27 6.21
CA ASN A 189 3.34 39.76 6.95
C ASN A 189 3.72 39.02 8.25
N ARG A 190 5.03 38.83 8.51
CA ARG A 190 5.51 37.94 9.56
C ARG A 190 6.97 38.22 9.89
N THR A 191 7.31 38.17 11.18
CA THR A 191 8.69 38.20 11.67
C THR A 191 9.03 36.83 12.22
N PHE A 192 10.20 36.29 11.87
CA PHE A 192 10.69 35.02 12.40
C PHE A 192 11.97 35.20 13.21
N PRO A 193 12.07 34.57 14.38
CA PRO A 193 13.33 34.49 15.08
C PRO A 193 14.25 33.47 14.39
N VAL A 194 15.54 33.79 14.33
CA VAL A 194 16.59 32.94 13.77
C VAL A 194 17.75 32.89 14.75
N LEU A 195 18.30 31.69 14.96
CA LEU A 195 19.54 31.51 15.72
C LEU A 195 20.63 31.07 14.74
N MET A 196 21.70 31.84 14.61
CA MET A 196 22.88 31.46 13.82
C MET A 196 23.96 30.93 14.75
N ARG A 197 24.36 29.68 14.55
CA ARG A 197 25.38 29.00 15.36
C ARG A 197 26.00 27.84 14.56
N ASP A 198 27.28 27.55 14.79
CA ASP A 198 27.98 26.39 14.21
C ASP A 198 27.95 26.33 12.66
N GLY A 199 27.82 27.49 12.00
CA GLY A 199 27.68 27.57 10.55
C GLY A 199 26.29 27.16 10.02
N TYR A 200 25.27 27.23 10.87
CA TYR A 200 23.87 26.99 10.54
C TYR A 200 22.97 28.11 11.05
N ALA A 201 21.90 28.39 10.30
CA ALA A 201 20.76 29.16 10.73
C ALA A 201 19.63 28.21 11.14
N PHE A 202 19.22 28.29 12.40
CA PHE A 202 18.10 27.55 12.98
C PHE A 202 16.85 28.42 12.95
N ILE A 203 15.79 27.91 12.31
CA ILE A 203 14.56 28.65 12.04
C ILE A 203 13.37 27.82 12.53
N PRO A 204 12.66 28.25 13.58
CA PRO A 204 11.45 27.58 14.03
C PRO A 204 10.37 27.62 12.93
N LEU A 205 9.74 26.48 12.67
CA LEU A 205 8.67 26.36 11.70
C LEU A 205 7.30 26.46 12.38
N GLY A 206 6.35 27.07 11.69
CA GLY A 206 4.98 27.28 12.17
C GLY A 206 4.44 28.65 11.77
N ASN A 207 3.15 28.87 12.02
CA ASN A 207 2.49 30.14 11.68
C ASN A 207 2.89 31.27 12.66
N THR A 208 3.09 30.92 13.94
CA THR A 208 3.50 31.83 15.01
C THR A 208 4.47 31.08 15.93
N PRO A 209 5.71 30.83 15.48
CA PRO A 209 6.64 30.04 16.27
C PRO A 209 7.05 30.78 17.55
N ASP A 210 7.06 30.09 18.69
CA ASP A 210 7.56 30.64 19.95
C ASP A 210 9.09 30.80 19.87
N ALA A 211 9.60 32.00 20.14
CA ALA A 211 11.03 32.28 20.14
C ALA A 211 11.80 31.44 21.18
N LYS A 212 11.12 30.98 22.23
CA LYS A 212 11.68 30.09 23.25
C LYS A 212 12.17 28.75 22.70
N ILE A 213 11.65 28.32 21.55
CA ILE A 213 12.14 27.11 20.86
C ILE A 213 13.64 27.23 20.58
N LEU A 214 14.15 28.43 20.34
CA LEU A 214 15.57 28.70 20.10
C LEU A 214 16.39 28.87 21.37
N GLU A 215 15.82 28.73 22.56
CA GLU A 215 16.57 28.69 23.83
C GLU A 215 17.11 27.29 24.12
N ARG A 216 16.64 26.26 23.40
CA ARG A 216 17.14 24.89 23.56
C ARG A 216 18.56 24.73 23.02
N GLU A 217 19.26 23.76 23.56
CA GLU A 217 20.55 23.32 23.04
C GLU A 217 20.34 22.43 21.82
N PHE A 218 20.63 22.95 20.62
CA PHE A 218 20.62 22.14 19.40
C PHE A 218 21.94 21.34 19.27
N PRO A 219 21.91 20.08 18.81
CA PRO A 219 23.12 19.40 18.36
C PRO A 219 23.68 20.04 17.08
N ASP A 220 24.99 19.89 16.82
CA ASP A 220 25.57 20.25 15.52
C ASP A 220 24.95 19.35 14.43
N PRO A 221 24.25 19.91 13.41
CA PRO A 221 23.67 19.12 12.34
C PRO A 221 24.70 18.32 11.54
N ALA A 222 25.94 18.82 11.38
CA ALA A 222 26.98 18.10 10.65
C ALA A 222 27.34 16.78 11.38
N ASP A 223 27.52 16.84 12.70
CA ASP A 223 27.85 15.66 13.50
C ASP A 223 26.66 14.71 13.65
N LEU A 224 25.46 15.25 13.90
CA LEU A 224 24.23 14.46 14.05
C LEU A 224 23.92 13.64 12.79
N LEU A 225 24.19 14.21 11.62
CA LEU A 225 23.72 13.70 10.33
C LEU A 225 24.84 13.12 9.47
N ALA A 226 26.10 13.14 9.91
CA ALA A 226 27.27 12.70 9.13
C ALA A 226 27.05 11.37 8.40
N GLY A 227 26.66 10.32 9.13
CA GLY A 227 26.40 9.00 8.54
C GLY A 227 25.18 8.99 7.60
N GLN A 228 24.13 9.74 7.92
CA GLN A 228 22.91 9.80 7.10
C GLN A 228 23.17 10.53 5.78
N ALA A 229 23.85 11.67 5.83
CA ALA A 229 24.16 12.50 4.67
C ALA A 229 25.23 11.88 3.76
N GLN A 230 26.09 11.02 4.32
CA GLN A 230 27.00 10.20 3.52
C GLN A 230 26.23 9.13 2.74
N GLU A 231 25.35 8.40 3.42
CA GLU A 231 24.64 7.25 2.86
C GLU A 231 23.50 7.65 1.90
N PHE A 232 22.73 8.67 2.23
CA PHE A 232 21.50 9.06 1.52
C PHE A 232 21.60 10.45 0.92
N ASP A 233 20.96 10.65 -0.23
CA ASP A 233 20.75 11.99 -0.80
C ASP A 233 19.65 12.75 -0.06
N ALA A 234 18.61 12.03 0.36
CA ALA A 234 17.55 12.51 1.25
C ALA A 234 17.09 11.40 2.19
N ALA A 235 16.75 11.74 3.43
CA ALA A 235 16.27 10.76 4.39
C ALA A 235 15.39 11.35 5.48
N VAL A 236 14.49 10.51 6.02
CA VAL A 236 13.66 10.78 7.19
C VAL A 236 14.05 9.78 8.27
N ARG A 237 14.37 10.25 9.47
CA ARG A 237 14.72 9.39 10.61
C ARG A 237 13.87 9.72 11.82
N LEU A 238 13.29 8.69 12.42
CA LEU A 238 12.67 8.70 13.74
C LEU A 238 13.66 8.12 14.76
N ASP A 239 14.15 8.92 15.70
CA ASP A 239 15.05 8.53 16.80
C ASP A 239 14.20 8.26 18.05
N VAL A 240 13.72 7.02 18.20
CA VAL A 240 12.84 6.62 19.31
C VAL A 240 13.57 6.71 20.66
N GLU A 241 14.89 6.46 20.65
CA GLU A 241 15.74 6.56 21.84
C GLU A 241 15.89 8.00 22.35
N SER A 242 15.61 9.01 21.52
CA SER A 242 15.56 10.41 21.96
C SER A 242 14.52 10.65 23.06
N ILE A 243 13.49 9.80 23.16
CA ILE A 243 12.45 9.87 24.20
C ILE A 243 12.98 9.22 25.49
N PRO A 244 13.03 9.95 26.61
CA PRO A 244 13.47 9.40 27.89
C PRO A 244 12.67 8.15 28.29
N ALA A 245 13.35 7.16 28.89
CA ALA A 245 12.74 5.85 29.19
C ALA A 245 11.48 5.94 30.06
N ALA A 246 11.45 6.84 31.04
CA ALA A 246 10.28 7.08 31.89
C ALA A 246 9.08 7.61 31.07
N THR A 247 9.35 8.52 30.14
CA THR A 247 8.36 9.05 29.21
C THR A 247 7.83 7.97 28.26
N ARG A 248 8.71 7.12 27.71
CA ARG A 248 8.29 5.97 26.87
C ARG A 248 7.38 5.01 27.63
N THR A 249 7.74 4.72 28.88
CA THR A 249 6.94 3.85 29.77
C THR A 249 5.56 4.44 30.03
N LEU A 250 5.48 5.75 30.31
CA LEU A 250 4.21 6.46 30.52
C LEU A 250 3.33 6.44 29.26
N LEU A 251 3.89 6.83 28.11
CA LEU A 251 3.16 6.86 26.84
C LEU A 251 2.65 5.47 26.45
N TYR A 252 3.50 4.44 26.56
CA TYR A 252 3.08 3.07 26.30
C TYR A 252 1.97 2.63 27.27
N GLY A 253 2.07 2.98 28.56
CA GLY A 253 1.03 2.67 29.55
C GLY A 253 -0.35 3.24 29.17
N LEU A 254 -0.39 4.48 28.67
CA LEU A 254 -1.62 5.13 28.20
C LEU A 254 -2.20 4.43 26.96
N ILE A 255 -1.35 4.16 25.96
CA ILE A 255 -1.78 3.49 24.73
C ILE A 255 -2.28 2.08 25.04
N ASN A 256 -1.53 1.34 25.86
CA ASN A 256 -1.89 -0.01 26.31
C ASN A 256 -3.25 -0.02 27.00
N SER A 257 -3.49 0.91 27.93
CA SER A 257 -4.78 1.01 28.62
C SER A 257 -5.93 1.29 27.64
N GLY A 258 -5.75 2.20 26.70
CA GLY A 258 -6.79 2.56 25.72
C GLY A 258 -7.13 1.41 24.76
N ILE A 259 -6.11 0.73 24.22
CA ILE A 259 -6.30 -0.42 23.33
C ILE A 259 -6.93 -1.59 24.09
N SER A 260 -6.46 -1.88 25.31
CA SER A 260 -6.98 -2.99 26.12
C SER A 260 -8.49 -2.89 26.38
N THR A 261 -9.04 -1.69 26.55
CA THR A 261 -10.49 -1.48 26.67
C THR A 261 -11.24 -1.84 25.38
N GLN A 262 -10.64 -1.58 24.21
CA GLN A 262 -11.24 -1.93 22.90
C GLN A 262 -11.15 -3.42 22.57
N LEU A 263 -10.27 -4.15 23.26
CA LEU A 263 -10.10 -5.59 23.11
C LEU A 263 -11.11 -6.40 23.95
N GLN A 264 -12.05 -5.77 24.65
CA GLN A 264 -13.18 -6.48 25.26
C GLN A 264 -14.08 -7.10 24.19
N GLN A 265 -14.68 -8.26 24.51
CA GLN A 265 -15.64 -8.93 23.63
C GLN A 265 -16.83 -8.02 23.38
N ARG A 266 -17.24 -7.92 22.10
CA ARG A 266 -18.40 -7.10 21.71
C ARG A 266 -19.68 -7.88 21.93
N ASP A 267 -20.78 -7.16 22.12
CA ASP A 267 -22.10 -7.77 22.21
C ASP A 267 -22.41 -8.58 20.93
N GLY A 268 -22.71 -9.87 21.10
CA GLY A 268 -23.01 -10.80 20.00
C GLY A 268 -21.81 -11.31 19.21
N GLU A 269 -20.57 -11.00 19.62
CA GLU A 269 -19.36 -11.52 18.99
C GLU A 269 -19.14 -13.00 19.35
N ALA A 270 -19.03 -13.86 18.33
CA ALA A 270 -18.70 -15.26 18.51
C ALA A 270 -17.34 -15.43 19.21
N GLU A 271 -17.22 -16.42 20.09
CA GLU A 271 -16.00 -16.63 20.91
C GLU A 271 -14.74 -16.85 20.05
N GLY A 272 -14.85 -17.60 18.95
CA GLY A 272 -13.73 -17.80 18.02
C GLY A 272 -13.26 -16.49 17.38
N ALA A 273 -14.21 -15.69 16.88
CA ALA A 273 -13.93 -14.37 16.31
C ALA A 273 -13.32 -13.40 17.34
N TYR A 274 -13.85 -13.40 18.56
CA TYR A 274 -13.32 -12.62 19.68
C TYR A 274 -11.88 -12.98 20.00
N ARG A 275 -11.55 -14.28 20.09
CA ARG A 275 -10.18 -14.74 20.35
C ARG A 275 -9.21 -14.29 19.27
N ILE A 276 -9.54 -14.53 18.01
CA ILE A 276 -8.71 -14.09 16.87
C ILE A 276 -8.45 -12.58 16.95
N ARG A 277 -9.51 -11.78 17.14
CA ARG A 277 -9.40 -10.33 17.23
C ARG A 277 -8.57 -9.88 18.43
N ARG A 278 -8.78 -10.50 19.60
CA ARG A 278 -8.04 -10.18 20.82
C ARG A 278 -6.57 -10.50 20.66
N THR A 279 -6.23 -11.69 20.17
CA THR A 279 -4.86 -12.12 19.92
C THR A 279 -4.16 -11.20 18.92
N GLU A 280 -4.82 -10.80 17.82
CA GLU A 280 -4.27 -9.80 16.90
C GLU A 280 -4.03 -8.43 17.57
N GLY A 281 -4.95 -7.99 18.42
CA GLY A 281 -4.79 -6.78 19.20
C GLY A 281 -3.60 -6.83 20.17
N GLU A 282 -3.45 -7.94 20.88
CA GLU A 282 -2.33 -8.19 21.81
C GLU A 282 -0.99 -8.29 21.06
N ARG A 283 -0.97 -8.92 19.88
CA ARG A 283 0.20 -8.93 18.98
C ARG A 283 0.59 -7.53 18.52
N GLY A 284 -0.38 -6.73 18.09
CA GLY A 284 -0.15 -5.34 17.70
C GLY A 284 0.41 -4.50 18.85
N LEU A 285 -0.11 -4.69 20.06
CA LEU A 285 0.40 -4.04 21.26
C LEU A 285 1.83 -4.49 21.61
N ALA A 286 2.14 -5.77 21.48
CA ALA A 286 3.50 -6.29 21.69
C ALA A 286 4.49 -5.70 20.67
N ALA A 287 4.11 -5.61 19.40
CA ALA A 287 4.91 -4.96 18.36
C ALA A 287 5.12 -3.48 18.66
N LEU A 288 4.08 -2.77 19.13
CA LEU A 288 4.19 -1.38 19.56
C LEU A 288 5.11 -1.22 20.77
N LYS A 289 5.02 -2.12 21.76
CA LYS A 289 5.94 -2.14 22.90
C LYS A 289 7.38 -2.29 22.44
N MET A 290 7.63 -3.23 21.52
CA MET A 290 8.97 -3.46 20.96
C MET A 290 9.46 -2.22 20.21
N LEU A 291 8.61 -1.57 19.41
CA LEU A 291 8.94 -0.31 18.76
C LEU A 291 9.32 0.77 19.77
N PHE A 292 8.53 1.00 20.82
CA PHE A 292 8.80 2.06 21.79
C PHE A 292 10.01 1.74 22.68
N MET A 293 10.11 0.50 23.17
CA MET A 293 11.05 0.14 24.21
C MET A 293 12.38 -0.36 23.67
N ASP A 294 12.37 -1.07 22.53
CA ASP A 294 13.52 -1.81 22.02
C ASP A 294 14.09 -1.24 20.71
N CYS A 295 13.35 -0.39 19.99
CA CYS A 295 13.87 0.30 18.81
C CYS A 295 14.72 1.49 19.24
N GLN A 296 15.86 1.65 18.58
CA GLN A 296 16.69 2.84 18.71
C GLN A 296 16.25 3.91 17.72
N LYS A 297 16.26 3.58 16.42
CA LYS A 297 15.92 4.49 15.34
C LYS A 297 15.37 3.76 14.12
N ILE A 298 14.52 4.44 13.36
CA ILE A 298 14.03 4.02 12.05
C ILE A 298 14.42 5.09 11.05
N THR A 299 15.11 4.71 9.97
CA THR A 299 15.50 5.63 8.89
C THR A 299 14.90 5.16 7.57
N PHE A 300 14.23 6.06 6.86
CA PHE A 300 13.86 5.90 5.46
C PHE A 300 14.78 6.80 4.64
N GLY A 301 15.51 6.23 3.68
CA GLY A 301 16.50 6.96 2.89
C GLY A 301 16.37 6.69 1.40
N VAL A 302 16.71 7.70 0.60
CA VAL A 302 16.82 7.61 -0.85
C VAL A 302 18.27 7.87 -1.24
N ASN A 303 18.83 7.00 -2.07
CA ASN A 303 20.15 7.15 -2.67
C ASN A 303 20.04 6.97 -4.19
N ILE A 304 20.48 7.97 -4.96
CA ILE A 304 20.53 7.98 -6.41
C ILE A 304 21.99 7.71 -6.81
N SER A 305 22.24 6.49 -7.26
CA SER A 305 23.58 6.03 -7.65
C SER A 305 23.75 6.13 -9.17
N GLU A 306 24.66 7.00 -9.59
CA GLU A 306 25.05 7.14 -11.00
C GLU A 306 25.88 5.94 -11.46
N ASP A 307 26.80 5.47 -10.61
CA ASP A 307 27.67 4.33 -10.88
C ASP A 307 26.88 3.02 -11.02
N GLU A 308 25.88 2.83 -10.17
CA GLU A 308 25.00 1.65 -10.23
C GLU A 308 23.82 1.84 -11.19
N GLN A 309 23.68 3.03 -11.78
CA GLN A 309 22.55 3.44 -12.61
C GLN A 309 21.18 3.12 -11.96
N ALA A 310 21.04 3.37 -10.66
CA ALA A 310 19.89 2.92 -9.89
C ALA A 310 19.47 3.92 -8.81
N VAL A 311 18.21 3.82 -8.38
CA VAL A 311 17.67 4.46 -7.18
C VAL A 311 17.45 3.39 -6.12
N ASN A 312 18.10 3.58 -4.97
CA ASN A 312 17.95 2.74 -3.80
C ASN A 312 17.05 3.45 -2.77
N LEU A 313 15.98 2.79 -2.37
CA LEU A 313 15.11 3.18 -1.26
C LEU A 313 15.35 2.24 -0.09
N ASP A 314 15.86 2.75 1.01
CA ASP A 314 16.20 1.95 2.19
C ASP A 314 15.27 2.27 3.36
N MET A 315 14.78 1.23 4.03
CA MET A 315 14.27 1.29 5.40
C MET A 315 15.27 0.59 6.32
N VAL A 316 15.89 1.35 7.20
CA VAL A 316 16.86 0.85 8.20
C VAL A 316 16.21 0.92 9.57
N ILE A 317 16.20 -0.20 10.27
CA ILE A 317 15.72 -0.30 11.64
C ILE A 317 16.89 -0.71 12.52
N ASP A 318 17.25 0.15 13.46
CA ASP A 318 18.24 -0.14 14.48
C ASP A 318 17.54 -0.45 15.80
N ALA A 319 17.93 -1.55 16.42
CA ALA A 319 17.44 -1.98 17.71
C ALA A 319 18.47 -1.63 18.80
N ILE A 320 17.98 -1.38 20.02
CA ILE A 320 18.82 -1.19 21.19
C ILE A 320 19.65 -2.46 21.42
N LYS A 321 20.94 -2.31 21.69
CA LYS A 321 21.84 -3.44 21.93
C LYS A 321 21.33 -4.33 23.06
N GLY A 322 21.22 -5.63 22.79
CA GLY A 322 20.76 -6.63 23.75
C GLY A 322 19.26 -6.63 24.01
N SER A 323 18.47 -5.87 23.24
CA SER A 323 17.01 -5.89 23.32
C SER A 323 16.43 -7.18 22.72
N GLN A 324 15.15 -7.44 23.04
CA GLN A 324 14.45 -8.59 22.48
C GLN A 324 14.28 -8.43 20.96
N MET A 325 14.01 -7.20 20.49
CA MET A 325 13.94 -6.88 19.06
C MET A 325 15.19 -7.30 18.28
N LEU A 326 16.38 -6.96 18.78
CA LEU A 326 17.63 -7.30 18.11
C LEU A 326 17.84 -8.82 18.05
N LYS A 327 17.56 -9.50 19.16
CA LYS A 327 17.67 -10.96 19.25
C LYS A 327 16.77 -11.65 18.22
N GLU A 328 15.53 -11.19 18.10
CA GLU A 328 14.56 -11.76 17.16
C GLU A 328 14.96 -11.50 15.70
N MET A 329 15.40 -10.27 15.38
CA MET A 329 15.91 -9.94 14.04
C MET A 329 17.04 -10.89 13.63
N PHE A 330 18.04 -11.10 14.50
CA PHE A 330 19.15 -12.00 14.20
C PHE A 330 18.77 -13.47 14.15
N SER A 331 17.83 -13.91 14.99
CA SER A 331 17.33 -15.28 14.93
C SER A 331 16.59 -15.59 13.62
N SER A 332 16.03 -14.56 12.96
CA SER A 332 15.20 -14.75 11.76
C SER A 332 15.95 -15.41 10.60
N THR A 333 17.28 -15.27 10.52
CA THR A 333 18.12 -15.80 9.42
C THR A 333 18.86 -17.09 9.75
N GLU A 334 18.60 -17.72 10.91
CA GLU A 334 19.39 -18.88 11.37
C GLU A 334 19.19 -20.15 10.51
N ARG A 335 18.12 -20.22 9.72
CA ARG A 335 17.85 -21.36 8.84
C ARG A 335 17.74 -20.93 7.37
N PRO A 336 18.47 -21.57 6.45
CA PRO A 336 18.31 -21.33 5.01
C PRO A 336 16.97 -21.87 4.52
N SER A 337 16.52 -21.35 3.37
CA SER A 337 15.34 -21.86 2.69
C SER A 337 15.60 -23.23 2.07
N TYR A 338 14.60 -24.11 2.15
CA TYR A 338 14.53 -25.36 1.42
C TYR A 338 14.45 -25.15 -0.10
N PHE A 339 13.91 -24.01 -0.53
CA PHE A 339 13.59 -23.70 -1.93
C PHE A 339 14.64 -22.83 -2.64
N ILE A 340 15.76 -22.50 -2.00
CA ILE A 340 16.86 -21.70 -2.60
C ILE A 340 17.25 -22.18 -4.00
N PRO A 341 17.40 -23.50 -4.26
CA PRO A 341 17.85 -23.96 -5.57
C PRO A 341 16.88 -23.65 -6.72
N LEU A 342 15.63 -23.29 -6.42
CA LEU A 342 14.63 -22.94 -7.42
C LEU A 342 14.65 -21.46 -7.82
N LEU A 343 15.37 -20.62 -7.08
CA LEU A 343 15.40 -19.18 -7.34
C LEU A 343 16.15 -18.89 -8.64
N ASP A 344 15.42 -18.38 -9.63
CA ASP A 344 15.97 -17.83 -10.86
C ASP A 344 15.80 -16.31 -10.85
N GLU A 345 16.93 -15.60 -10.83
CA GLU A 345 16.94 -14.14 -10.84
C GLU A 345 16.52 -13.53 -12.19
N ASN A 346 16.44 -14.35 -13.25
CA ASN A 346 16.02 -13.91 -14.59
C ASN A 346 14.53 -14.17 -14.87
N ALA A 347 13.81 -14.82 -13.95
CA ALA A 347 12.36 -15.03 -14.08
C ALA A 347 11.61 -13.68 -13.99
N ALA A 348 10.48 -13.54 -14.69
CA ALA A 348 9.68 -12.30 -14.69
C ALA A 348 9.39 -11.77 -13.28
N VAL A 349 9.02 -12.67 -12.37
CA VAL A 349 8.93 -12.41 -10.94
C VAL A 349 9.46 -13.63 -10.19
N SER A 350 10.29 -13.40 -9.18
CA SER A 350 10.74 -14.42 -8.22
C SER A 350 10.60 -13.89 -6.80
N VAL A 351 10.09 -14.74 -5.89
CA VAL A 351 9.84 -14.45 -4.49
C VAL A 351 10.43 -15.57 -3.65
N SER A 352 11.27 -15.20 -2.69
CA SER A 352 11.81 -16.09 -1.66
C SER A 352 11.55 -15.48 -0.29
N ILE A 353 11.03 -16.28 0.62
CA ILE A 353 10.87 -15.92 2.02
C ILE A 353 11.41 -17.07 2.86
N SER A 354 12.36 -16.78 3.75
CA SER A 354 12.86 -17.72 4.74
C SER A 354 13.14 -16.99 6.04
N SER A 355 12.26 -17.15 7.02
CA SER A 355 12.39 -16.46 8.30
C SER A 355 11.94 -17.34 9.45
N LEU A 356 12.69 -17.31 10.54
CA LEU A 356 12.21 -17.82 11.82
C LEU A 356 11.29 -16.80 12.49
N MET A 357 10.12 -17.28 12.91
CA MET A 357 9.16 -16.55 13.74
C MET A 357 9.69 -16.42 15.15
N ALA A 358 9.42 -15.28 15.78
CA ALA A 358 9.71 -15.09 17.20
C ALA A 358 8.80 -15.99 18.06
N ASP A 359 9.27 -16.43 19.23
CA ASP A 359 8.49 -17.33 20.10
C ASP A 359 7.12 -16.74 20.48
N ARG A 360 7.06 -15.41 20.71
CA ARG A 360 5.79 -14.70 20.95
C ARG A 360 4.79 -14.82 19.80
N GLU A 361 5.27 -14.92 18.55
CA GLU A 361 4.42 -15.07 17.38
C GLU A 361 3.90 -16.50 17.29
N LYS A 362 4.74 -17.49 17.59
CA LYS A 362 4.34 -18.90 17.65
C LYS A 362 3.23 -19.12 18.69
N GLU A 363 3.39 -18.54 19.89
CA GLU A 363 2.36 -18.58 20.95
C GLU A 363 1.05 -17.94 20.47
N ALA A 364 1.12 -16.74 19.91
CA ALA A 364 -0.07 -16.02 19.44
C ALA A 364 -0.76 -16.74 18.27
N TYR A 365 -0.01 -17.31 17.32
CA TYR A 365 -0.59 -18.13 16.26
C TYR A 365 -1.21 -19.42 16.81
N GLY A 366 -0.67 -20.00 17.88
CA GLY A 366 -1.30 -21.10 18.61
C GLY A 366 -2.69 -20.74 19.12
N GLU A 367 -2.82 -19.61 19.82
CA GLU A 367 -4.12 -19.12 20.31
C GLU A 367 -5.09 -18.76 19.19
N MET A 368 -4.60 -18.16 18.10
CA MET A 368 -5.40 -17.86 16.92
C MET A 368 -5.94 -19.15 16.28
N MET A 369 -5.15 -20.21 16.21
CA MET A 369 -5.58 -21.49 15.67
C MET A 369 -6.73 -22.11 16.47
N GLU A 370 -6.76 -21.93 17.79
CA GLU A 370 -7.92 -22.36 18.60
C GLU A 370 -9.18 -21.57 18.25
N GLY A 371 -9.06 -20.25 18.08
CA GLY A 371 -10.18 -19.42 17.59
C GLY A 371 -10.65 -19.84 16.19
N PHE A 372 -9.72 -20.18 15.30
CA PHE A 372 -10.00 -20.67 13.95
C PHE A 372 -10.73 -22.02 13.98
N ARG A 373 -10.31 -22.96 14.82
CA ARG A 373 -11.00 -24.26 15.01
C ARG A 373 -12.46 -24.07 15.40
N MET A 374 -12.72 -23.16 16.34
CA MET A 374 -14.08 -22.84 16.79
C MET A 374 -14.92 -22.25 15.65
N GLU A 375 -14.33 -21.39 14.84
CA GLU A 375 -15.02 -20.74 13.72
C GLU A 375 -15.32 -21.73 12.58
N VAL A 376 -14.38 -22.62 12.26
CA VAL A 376 -14.61 -23.72 11.30
C VAL A 376 -15.75 -24.63 11.78
N ALA A 377 -15.75 -25.00 13.05
CA ALA A 377 -16.83 -25.81 13.64
C ALA A 377 -18.20 -25.12 13.52
N ARG A 378 -18.25 -23.82 13.86
CA ARG A 378 -19.45 -22.98 13.74
C ARG A 378 -19.96 -22.92 12.31
N LEU A 379 -19.07 -22.64 11.35
CA LEU A 379 -19.42 -22.53 9.92
C LEU A 379 -19.94 -23.85 9.36
N ILE A 380 -19.36 -24.98 9.75
CA ILE A 380 -19.83 -26.31 9.34
C ILE A 380 -21.24 -26.58 9.88
N GLU A 381 -21.50 -26.23 11.14
CA GLU A 381 -22.81 -26.41 11.76
C GLU A 381 -23.88 -25.52 11.11
N GLU A 382 -23.60 -24.22 10.95
CA GLU A 382 -24.55 -23.24 10.40
C GLU A 382 -24.91 -23.52 8.94
N ASN A 383 -23.92 -23.91 8.13
CA ASN A 383 -24.12 -24.24 6.73
C ASN A 383 -24.51 -25.72 6.52
N LYS A 384 -24.64 -26.51 7.60
CA LYS A 384 -25.02 -27.93 7.58
C LYS A 384 -24.11 -28.78 6.69
N LEU A 385 -22.80 -28.53 6.74
CA LEU A 385 -21.77 -29.17 5.91
C LEU A 385 -21.29 -30.53 6.46
N GLY A 386 -22.20 -31.26 7.11
CA GLY A 386 -21.91 -32.55 7.75
C GLY A 386 -21.47 -32.44 9.23
N PRO A 387 -20.87 -33.50 9.78
CA PRO A 387 -20.47 -33.54 11.20
C PRO A 387 -19.40 -32.50 11.52
N VAL A 388 -19.52 -31.88 12.71
CA VAL A 388 -18.49 -30.97 13.23
C VAL A 388 -17.18 -31.74 13.40
N PRO A 389 -16.04 -31.22 12.89
CA PRO A 389 -14.74 -31.86 13.03
C PRO A 389 -14.30 -32.00 14.50
N ASP A 390 -13.89 -33.20 14.90
CA ASP A 390 -13.11 -33.42 16.12
C ASP A 390 -11.61 -33.53 15.80
N GLU A 391 -10.75 -33.64 16.81
CA GLU A 391 -9.29 -33.74 16.63
C GLU A 391 -8.83 -34.95 15.79
N ASN A 392 -9.64 -36.01 15.72
CA ASN A 392 -9.33 -37.24 14.97
C ASN A 392 -9.90 -37.22 13.54
N SER A 393 -10.83 -36.30 13.24
CA SER A 393 -11.34 -36.10 11.89
C SER A 393 -10.25 -35.58 10.94
N PRO A 394 -10.36 -35.81 9.62
CA PRO A 394 -9.37 -35.32 8.67
C PRO A 394 -9.14 -33.80 8.76
N ILE A 395 -10.20 -33.01 8.91
CA ILE A 395 -10.11 -31.56 9.10
C ILE A 395 -9.42 -31.21 10.43
N GLY A 396 -9.74 -31.92 11.51
CA GLY A 396 -9.08 -31.75 12.81
C GLY A 396 -7.58 -32.00 12.76
N GLN A 397 -7.17 -33.11 12.13
CA GLN A 397 -5.77 -33.48 11.92
C GLN A 397 -5.03 -32.48 11.04
N ALA A 398 -5.65 -32.00 9.96
CA ALA A 398 -5.09 -30.95 9.11
C ALA A 398 -4.84 -29.65 9.89
N MET A 399 -5.81 -29.20 10.69
CA MET A 399 -5.63 -28.03 11.55
C MET A 399 -4.49 -28.24 12.57
N THR A 400 -4.32 -29.46 13.08
CA THR A 400 -3.18 -29.82 13.97
C THR A 400 -1.85 -29.80 13.23
N ALA A 401 -1.80 -30.26 11.99
CA ALA A 401 -0.60 -30.18 11.15
C ALA A 401 -0.22 -28.72 10.81
N ILE A 402 -1.21 -27.87 10.52
CA ILE A 402 -1.00 -26.42 10.36
C ILE A 402 -0.45 -25.81 11.65
N GLN A 403 -1.03 -26.14 12.81
CA GLN A 403 -0.54 -25.68 14.11
C GLN A 403 0.90 -26.12 14.39
N LYS A 404 1.26 -27.38 14.09
CA LYS A 404 2.65 -27.87 14.16
C LYS A 404 3.58 -27.07 13.24
N THR A 405 3.12 -26.74 12.03
CA THR A 405 3.88 -25.91 11.08
C THR A 405 4.17 -24.52 11.65
N LEU A 406 3.17 -23.89 12.27
CA LEU A 406 3.31 -22.59 12.93
C LEU A 406 4.21 -22.67 14.18
N GLN A 407 4.14 -23.77 14.94
CA GLN A 407 4.99 -24.01 16.12
C GLN A 407 6.46 -24.29 15.76
N GLU A 408 6.72 -24.96 14.65
CA GLU A 408 8.07 -25.06 14.08
C GLU A 408 8.63 -23.66 13.79
N GLY A 409 7.76 -22.79 13.29
CA GLY A 409 7.98 -21.35 13.17
C GLY A 409 9.00 -20.97 12.12
N HIS A 410 9.32 -21.85 11.17
CA HIS A 410 10.12 -21.52 10.00
C HIS A 410 9.17 -21.22 8.83
N MET A 411 8.97 -19.93 8.55
CA MET A 411 8.25 -19.48 7.36
C MET A 411 9.18 -19.60 6.16
N ASP A 412 8.94 -20.60 5.33
CA ASP A 412 9.77 -20.91 4.16
C ASP A 412 8.88 -21.06 2.92
N ILE A 413 8.92 -20.05 2.05
CA ILE A 413 8.00 -19.88 0.91
C ILE A 413 8.79 -19.51 -0.34
N PHE A 414 8.37 -20.07 -1.46
CA PHE A 414 8.86 -19.78 -2.80
C PHE A 414 7.70 -19.48 -3.74
N ALA A 415 7.84 -18.49 -4.62
CA ALA A 415 6.94 -18.30 -5.75
C ALA A 415 7.69 -17.70 -6.94
N GLN A 416 7.42 -18.18 -8.15
CA GLN A 416 8.12 -17.70 -9.34
C GLN A 416 7.29 -17.89 -10.62
N PHE A 417 7.52 -17.00 -11.58
CA PHE A 417 6.96 -17.10 -12.93
C PHE A 417 7.82 -18.03 -13.78
N TYR A 418 7.16 -18.92 -14.51
CA TYR A 418 7.76 -19.82 -15.48
C TYR A 418 7.05 -19.66 -16.82
N ARG A 419 7.77 -19.99 -17.90
CA ARG A 419 7.15 -20.23 -19.20
C ARG A 419 7.01 -21.73 -19.41
N ASP A 420 5.85 -22.15 -19.86
CA ASP A 420 5.59 -23.53 -20.25
C ASP A 420 6.14 -23.83 -21.66
N SER A 421 5.93 -25.06 -22.13
CA SER A 421 6.37 -25.55 -23.44
C SER A 421 5.75 -24.77 -24.62
N ALA A 422 4.58 -24.15 -24.43
CA ALA A 422 3.89 -23.32 -25.40
C ALA A 422 4.26 -21.83 -25.28
N GLY A 423 5.18 -21.48 -24.38
CA GLY A 423 5.61 -20.11 -24.11
C GLY A 423 4.59 -19.29 -23.30
N LYS A 424 3.52 -19.92 -22.79
CA LYS A 424 2.55 -19.30 -21.89
C LYS A 424 3.09 -19.30 -20.46
N LEU A 425 2.53 -18.42 -19.64
CA LEU A 425 3.03 -18.27 -18.28
C LEU A 425 2.35 -19.23 -17.31
N ALA A 426 3.11 -19.62 -16.31
CA ALA A 426 2.65 -20.34 -15.13
C ALA A 426 3.28 -19.73 -13.88
N ILE A 427 2.49 -19.55 -12.83
CA ILE A 427 2.98 -19.08 -11.53
C ILE A 427 3.08 -20.29 -10.63
N VAL A 428 4.30 -20.74 -10.34
CA VAL A 428 4.54 -21.87 -9.44
C VAL A 428 4.90 -21.33 -8.06
N TRP A 429 4.31 -21.90 -7.01
CA TRP A 429 4.62 -21.57 -5.63
C TRP A 429 4.70 -22.82 -4.76
N ALA A 430 5.44 -22.71 -3.68
CA ALA A 430 5.58 -23.76 -2.68
C ALA A 430 5.76 -23.16 -1.28
N GLY A 431 5.27 -23.88 -0.27
CA GLY A 431 5.45 -23.52 1.13
C GLY A 431 5.81 -24.76 1.94
N ARG A 432 6.80 -24.63 2.83
CA ARG A 432 7.20 -25.73 3.71
C ARG A 432 6.14 -25.94 4.79
N VAL A 433 5.82 -27.20 5.05
CA VAL A 433 4.85 -27.58 6.07
C VAL A 433 5.34 -28.76 6.91
N GLN A 434 4.72 -28.92 8.06
CA GLN A 434 4.81 -30.11 8.88
C GLN A 434 3.59 -30.99 8.61
N ASP A 435 3.81 -32.30 8.43
CA ASP A 435 2.74 -33.30 8.37
C ASP A 435 1.74 -33.04 7.21
N GLY A 436 2.27 -32.80 6.00
CA GLY A 436 1.46 -32.39 4.85
C GLY A 436 0.46 -33.45 4.37
N GLU A 437 0.64 -34.73 4.72
CA GLU A 437 -0.34 -35.80 4.46
C GLU A 437 -1.65 -35.59 5.26
N ALA A 438 -1.54 -35.15 6.52
CA ALA A 438 -2.70 -34.79 7.33
C ALA A 438 -3.40 -33.56 6.75
N ILE A 439 -2.63 -32.55 6.29
CA ILE A 439 -3.19 -31.37 5.61
C ILE A 439 -3.95 -31.78 4.34
N ASN A 440 -3.36 -32.67 3.52
CA ASN A 440 -4.01 -33.20 2.32
C ASN A 440 -5.34 -33.87 2.64
N SER A 441 -5.34 -34.74 3.65
CA SER A 441 -6.55 -35.48 4.06
C SER A 441 -7.67 -34.52 4.51
N GLY A 442 -7.35 -33.49 5.30
CA GLY A 442 -8.34 -32.49 5.69
C GLY A 442 -8.80 -31.60 4.55
N ALA A 443 -7.90 -31.18 3.65
CA ALA A 443 -8.27 -30.43 2.44
C ALA A 443 -9.24 -31.24 1.56
N MET A 444 -9.01 -32.55 1.43
CA MET A 444 -9.91 -33.44 0.70
C MET A 444 -11.28 -33.60 1.35
N ASP A 445 -11.36 -33.66 2.68
CA ASP A 445 -12.64 -33.65 3.39
C ASP A 445 -13.38 -32.30 3.17
N VAL A 446 -12.67 -31.18 3.27
CA VAL A 446 -13.23 -29.84 2.96
C VAL A 446 -13.77 -29.78 1.53
N LEU A 447 -12.97 -30.13 0.53
CA LEU A 447 -13.40 -30.12 -0.88
C LEU A 447 -14.63 -31.02 -1.10
N THR A 448 -14.67 -32.18 -0.44
CA THR A 448 -15.82 -33.09 -0.54
C THR A 448 -17.10 -32.50 0.05
N ARG A 449 -17.01 -31.74 1.13
CA ARG A 449 -18.15 -31.05 1.75
C ARG A 449 -18.61 -29.82 0.97
N LEU A 450 -17.69 -29.16 0.27
CA LEU A 450 -17.96 -27.90 -0.43
C LEU A 450 -18.35 -28.09 -1.91
N LYS A 451 -18.05 -29.24 -2.55
CA LYS A 451 -18.24 -29.46 -3.99
C LYS A 451 -19.68 -29.26 -4.51
N ASP A 452 -20.68 -29.41 -3.64
CA ASP A 452 -22.10 -29.31 -3.99
C ASP A 452 -22.69 -27.92 -3.69
N ILE A 453 -21.87 -26.99 -3.20
CA ILE A 453 -22.26 -25.60 -2.96
C ILE A 453 -22.26 -24.85 -4.29
N GLU A 454 -23.38 -24.17 -4.60
CA GLU A 454 -23.59 -23.44 -5.86
C GLU A 454 -22.47 -22.43 -6.13
N GLU A 455 -22.04 -21.71 -5.09
CA GLU A 455 -20.93 -20.76 -5.18
C GLU A 455 -19.62 -21.44 -5.62
N VAL A 456 -19.32 -22.64 -5.10
CA VAL A 456 -18.10 -23.37 -5.45
C VAL A 456 -18.19 -23.91 -6.88
N GLN A 457 -19.35 -24.41 -7.29
CA GLN A 457 -19.59 -24.86 -8.67
C GLN A 457 -19.49 -23.70 -9.67
N SER A 458 -19.88 -22.49 -9.27
CA SER A 458 -19.76 -21.30 -10.11
C SER A 458 -18.31 -20.87 -10.35
N MET A 459 -17.36 -21.30 -9.49
CA MET A 459 -15.94 -20.98 -9.65
C MET A 459 -15.30 -21.76 -10.80
N GLY A 460 -15.76 -22.97 -11.10
CA GLY A 460 -15.11 -23.83 -12.08
C GLY A 460 -15.30 -25.32 -11.90
N GLU A 461 -14.59 -26.09 -12.72
CA GLU A 461 -14.57 -27.55 -12.67
C GLU A 461 -13.44 -28.01 -11.73
N LEU A 462 -13.81 -28.65 -10.62
CA LEU A 462 -12.87 -29.26 -9.68
C LEU A 462 -12.58 -30.71 -10.07
N GLN A 463 -11.35 -30.97 -10.49
CA GLN A 463 -10.80 -32.29 -10.71
C GLN A 463 -9.94 -32.74 -9.52
N ILE A 464 -10.51 -33.62 -8.70
CA ILE A 464 -9.77 -34.31 -7.64
C ILE A 464 -8.88 -35.39 -8.26
N ASN A 465 -7.63 -35.50 -7.81
CA ASN A 465 -6.65 -36.46 -8.33
C ASN A 465 -6.37 -36.26 -9.83
N ALA A 466 -6.20 -35.01 -10.25
CA ALA A 466 -5.82 -34.63 -11.60
C ALA A 466 -4.44 -35.18 -12.01
N GLY A 467 -3.58 -35.49 -11.03
CA GLY A 467 -2.34 -36.21 -11.26
C GLY A 467 -1.60 -36.58 -9.98
N GLU A 468 -0.45 -37.21 -10.14
CA GLU A 468 0.50 -37.51 -9.07
C GLU A 468 1.91 -37.16 -9.55
N HIS A 469 2.77 -36.73 -8.62
CA HIS A 469 4.21 -36.54 -8.86
C HIS A 469 4.98 -36.60 -7.53
N HIS A 470 6.05 -37.40 -7.44
CA HIS A 470 6.83 -37.59 -6.20
C HIS A 470 6.01 -37.92 -4.96
N GLY A 471 4.97 -38.76 -5.12
CA GLY A 471 4.03 -39.11 -4.06
C GLY A 471 3.07 -37.98 -3.63
N VAL A 472 3.08 -36.84 -4.34
CA VAL A 472 2.16 -35.73 -4.13
C VAL A 472 0.96 -35.88 -5.05
N MET A 473 -0.22 -36.03 -4.47
CA MET A 473 -1.49 -35.97 -5.21
C MET A 473 -1.82 -34.53 -5.58
N LEU A 474 -2.20 -34.32 -6.84
CA LEU A 474 -2.46 -33.01 -7.42
C LEU A 474 -3.94 -32.88 -7.75
N HIS A 475 -4.54 -31.77 -7.32
CA HIS A 475 -5.95 -31.42 -7.51
C HIS A 475 -6.04 -30.15 -8.34
N ARG A 476 -6.91 -30.12 -9.35
CA ARG A 476 -7.03 -28.98 -10.28
C ARG A 476 -8.41 -28.37 -10.20
N LEU A 477 -8.47 -27.05 -10.07
CA LEU A 477 -9.68 -26.25 -10.32
C LEU A 477 -9.47 -25.46 -11.62
N THR A 478 -10.19 -25.84 -12.67
CA THR A 478 -10.24 -25.08 -13.93
C THR A 478 -11.31 -24.01 -13.80
N PHE A 479 -10.97 -22.73 -13.96
CA PHE A 479 -11.92 -21.65 -13.70
C PHE A 479 -13.03 -21.61 -14.75
N ALA A 480 -14.28 -21.38 -14.33
CA ALA A 480 -15.39 -21.20 -15.27
C ALA A 480 -15.21 -19.93 -16.11
N ALA A 481 -14.73 -18.85 -15.48
CA ALA A 481 -14.37 -17.64 -16.17
C ALA A 481 -13.02 -17.80 -16.87
N GLN A 482 -13.04 -17.72 -18.21
CA GLN A 482 -11.84 -17.71 -19.05
C GLN A 482 -11.75 -16.38 -19.81
N PRO A 483 -11.39 -15.26 -19.14
CA PRO A 483 -11.20 -13.98 -19.83
C PRO A 483 -10.14 -14.17 -20.92
N PRO A 484 -10.38 -13.79 -22.19
CA PRO A 484 -9.40 -14.09 -23.23
C PRO A 484 -8.05 -13.37 -23.03
N GLU A 485 -7.98 -12.30 -22.25
CA GLU A 485 -6.71 -11.70 -21.78
C GLU A 485 -5.91 -12.67 -20.91
N ALA A 486 -6.58 -13.39 -20.00
CA ALA A 486 -5.96 -14.41 -19.18
C ALA A 486 -5.55 -15.62 -20.02
N VAL A 487 -6.41 -16.04 -20.96
CA VAL A 487 -6.08 -17.13 -21.90
C VAL A 487 -4.88 -16.78 -22.77
N ALA A 488 -4.77 -15.53 -23.21
CA ALA A 488 -3.64 -15.09 -24.01
C ALA A 488 -2.30 -15.17 -23.25
N VAL A 489 -2.32 -14.88 -21.95
CA VAL A 489 -1.13 -14.87 -21.08
C VAL A 489 -0.80 -16.26 -20.53
N PHE A 490 -1.79 -16.98 -20.02
CA PHE A 490 -1.63 -18.24 -19.28
C PHE A 490 -1.94 -19.48 -20.11
N GLY A 491 -2.54 -19.34 -21.30
CA GLY A 491 -3.00 -20.46 -22.13
C GLY A 491 -4.46 -20.84 -21.87
N ASP A 492 -4.97 -21.81 -22.63
CA ASP A 492 -6.34 -22.30 -22.49
C ASP A 492 -6.55 -23.03 -21.16
N ASN A 493 -7.80 -23.12 -20.71
CA ASN A 493 -8.20 -23.81 -19.48
C ASN A 493 -7.45 -23.31 -18.24
N VAL A 494 -7.36 -21.98 -18.09
CA VAL A 494 -6.71 -21.34 -16.95
C VAL A 494 -7.31 -21.87 -15.66
N GLY A 495 -6.44 -22.34 -14.76
CA GLY A 495 -6.85 -22.90 -13.49
C GLY A 495 -5.74 -22.86 -12.47
N MET A 496 -6.05 -23.39 -11.29
CA MET A 496 -5.11 -23.61 -10.21
C MET A 496 -4.96 -25.10 -9.98
N THR A 497 -3.72 -25.59 -9.94
CA THR A 497 -3.41 -26.94 -9.46
C THR A 497 -2.68 -26.83 -8.13
N MET A 498 -3.04 -27.66 -7.16
CA MET A 498 -2.45 -27.70 -5.83
C MET A 498 -2.19 -29.14 -5.41
N GLY A 499 -1.09 -29.39 -4.71
CA GLY A 499 -0.81 -30.68 -4.10
C GLY A 499 -0.07 -30.52 -2.79
N MET A 500 -0.24 -31.49 -1.91
CA MET A 500 0.30 -31.46 -0.55
C MET A 500 1.16 -32.70 -0.38
N GLY A 501 2.48 -32.50 -0.39
CA GLY A 501 3.46 -33.55 -0.08
C GLY A 501 3.75 -33.61 1.40
N SER A 502 4.58 -34.56 1.83
CA SER A 502 4.92 -34.75 3.24
C SER A 502 5.62 -33.54 3.88
N THR A 503 6.39 -32.79 3.10
CA THR A 503 7.24 -31.66 3.57
C THR A 503 6.89 -30.29 2.98
N ALA A 504 6.09 -30.26 1.91
CA ALA A 504 5.76 -29.03 1.20
C ALA A 504 4.39 -29.08 0.56
N ILE A 505 3.69 -27.95 0.57
CA ILE A 505 2.53 -27.69 -0.27
C ILE A 505 3.02 -27.02 -1.54
N TRP A 506 2.50 -27.46 -2.66
CA TRP A 506 2.83 -27.03 -4.00
C TRP A 506 1.60 -26.47 -4.68
N GLY A 507 1.79 -25.45 -5.53
CA GLY A 507 0.73 -24.99 -6.40
C GLY A 507 1.24 -24.35 -7.67
N VAL A 508 0.38 -24.35 -8.68
CA VAL A 508 0.60 -23.63 -9.93
C VAL A 508 -0.70 -22.99 -10.42
N ILE A 509 -0.60 -21.76 -10.92
CA ILE A 509 -1.67 -21.10 -11.68
C ILE A 509 -1.23 -21.00 -13.14
N GLY A 510 -2.06 -21.47 -14.07
CA GLY A 510 -1.79 -21.39 -15.50
C GLY A 510 -2.77 -22.22 -16.32
N GLY A 511 -2.53 -22.29 -17.63
CA GLY A 511 -3.33 -23.06 -18.59
C GLY A 511 -3.07 -24.57 -18.50
N GLU A 512 -3.36 -25.29 -19.58
CA GLU A 512 -3.29 -26.76 -19.66
C GLU A 512 -1.90 -27.33 -19.33
N GLU A 513 -0.83 -26.71 -19.82
CA GLU A 513 0.57 -27.16 -19.65
C GLU A 513 1.19 -26.78 -18.29
N SER A 514 0.47 -26.01 -17.47
CA SER A 514 0.97 -25.56 -16.16
C SER A 514 1.30 -26.71 -15.20
N LEU A 515 0.58 -27.83 -15.32
CA LEU A 515 0.83 -29.02 -14.52
C LEU A 515 2.19 -29.65 -14.82
N ALA A 516 2.56 -29.74 -16.11
CA ALA A 516 3.87 -30.23 -16.50
C ALA A 516 4.99 -29.30 -15.99
N THR A 517 4.75 -27.99 -16.02
CA THR A 517 5.67 -26.99 -15.47
C THR A 517 5.88 -27.19 -13.97
N LEU A 518 4.80 -27.39 -13.20
CA LEU A 518 4.90 -27.69 -11.77
C LEU A 518 5.75 -28.93 -11.48
N LYS A 519 5.49 -30.03 -12.20
CA LYS A 519 6.25 -31.29 -12.04
C LYS A 519 7.74 -31.08 -12.31
N SER A 520 8.08 -30.36 -13.38
CA SER A 520 9.46 -30.03 -13.70
C SER A 520 10.15 -29.20 -12.60
N VAL A 521 9.44 -28.27 -11.96
CA VAL A 521 9.98 -27.51 -10.82
C VAL A 521 10.23 -28.41 -9.61
N MET A 522 9.32 -29.35 -9.33
CA MET A 522 9.52 -30.34 -8.28
C MET A 522 10.76 -31.23 -8.56
N ASP A 523 10.94 -31.67 -9.81
CA ASP A 523 12.11 -32.45 -10.23
C ASP A 523 13.42 -31.70 -10.01
N LYS A 524 13.45 -30.41 -10.39
CA LYS A 524 14.63 -29.55 -10.17
C LYS A 524 15.00 -29.45 -8.69
N LEU A 525 14.00 -29.37 -7.80
CA LEU A 525 14.28 -29.30 -6.37
C LEU A 525 14.86 -30.61 -5.84
N GLU A 526 14.31 -31.75 -6.24
CA GLU A 526 14.81 -33.06 -5.83
C GLU A 526 16.24 -33.31 -6.33
N GLU A 527 16.52 -32.98 -7.59
CA GLU A 527 17.87 -33.09 -8.17
C GLU A 527 18.88 -32.19 -7.44
N ALA A 528 18.49 -30.95 -7.12
CA ALA A 528 19.34 -30.03 -6.38
C ALA A 528 19.63 -30.51 -4.95
N GLN A 529 18.67 -31.19 -4.31
CA GLN A 529 18.85 -31.77 -2.98
C GLN A 529 19.76 -32.99 -2.99
N ALA A 530 19.71 -33.79 -4.06
CA ALA A 530 20.56 -34.96 -4.22
C ALA A 530 22.04 -34.58 -4.45
N THR A 531 22.32 -33.39 -5.00
CA THR A 531 23.67 -32.99 -5.45
C THR A 531 24.46 -32.13 -4.46
N ALA A 532 23.91 -31.81 -3.29
CA ALA A 532 24.58 -31.10 -2.19
C ALA A 532 25.41 -29.88 -2.62
N ALA A 533 24.87 -29.04 -3.50
CA ALA A 533 25.51 -27.78 -3.86
C ALA A 533 25.50 -26.81 -2.66
N ASP A 534 26.58 -26.06 -2.50
CA ASP A 534 26.81 -25.05 -1.47
C ASP A 534 25.64 -24.05 -1.46
N GLN A 535 24.70 -24.24 -0.54
CA GLN A 535 23.50 -23.41 -0.43
C GLN A 535 23.94 -22.05 0.10
N ARG A 536 24.17 -21.09 -0.81
CA ARG A 536 24.27 -19.68 -0.42
C ARG A 536 23.01 -19.33 0.37
N THR A 537 23.15 -18.85 1.60
CA THR A 537 22.01 -18.32 2.36
C THR A 537 21.55 -17.03 1.67
N PRO A 538 20.41 -17.01 0.94
CA PRO A 538 19.88 -15.75 0.44
C PRO A 538 19.41 -14.90 1.63
N PRO A 539 19.16 -13.61 1.41
CA PRO A 539 18.43 -12.79 2.37
C PRO A 539 17.12 -13.48 2.80
N ASN A 540 16.71 -13.27 4.05
CA ASN A 540 15.48 -13.83 4.63
C ASN A 540 14.21 -13.45 3.85
N PHE A 541 14.30 -12.38 3.07
CA PHE A 541 13.26 -11.96 2.15
C PHE A 541 13.90 -11.43 0.88
N ARG A 542 13.44 -11.93 -0.27
CA ARG A 542 13.84 -11.46 -1.59
C ARG A 542 12.66 -11.44 -2.55
N VAL A 543 12.51 -10.35 -3.28
CA VAL A 543 11.61 -10.23 -4.42
C VAL A 543 12.40 -9.64 -5.58
N ILE A 544 12.31 -10.27 -6.74
CA ILE A 544 12.87 -9.82 -8.00
C ILE A 544 11.72 -9.66 -8.98
N ILE A 545 11.67 -8.53 -9.68
CA ILE A 545 10.70 -8.26 -10.73
C ILE A 545 11.47 -7.75 -11.95
N ASN A 546 11.52 -8.53 -13.01
CA ASN A 546 12.05 -8.13 -14.30
C ASN A 546 10.91 -7.50 -15.12
N VAL A 547 10.92 -6.16 -15.18
CA VAL A 547 9.77 -5.35 -15.58
C VAL A 547 9.42 -5.56 -17.04
N ASN A 548 10.41 -5.74 -17.91
CA ASN A 548 10.22 -5.95 -19.35
C ASN A 548 9.34 -7.16 -19.64
N GLN A 549 9.55 -8.26 -18.93
CA GLN A 549 8.75 -9.46 -19.09
C GLN A 549 7.30 -9.20 -18.65
N LEU A 550 7.07 -8.37 -17.63
CA LEU A 550 5.72 -7.95 -17.23
C LEU A 550 5.08 -6.99 -18.23
N VAL A 551 5.85 -6.10 -18.85
CA VAL A 551 5.35 -5.21 -19.90
C VAL A 551 4.90 -6.01 -21.11
N GLU A 552 5.70 -6.98 -21.57
CA GLU A 552 5.34 -7.90 -22.66
C GLU A 552 3.98 -8.58 -22.38
N MET A 553 3.77 -9.07 -21.15
CA MET A 553 2.50 -9.66 -20.75
C MET A 553 1.33 -8.67 -20.81
N ALA A 554 1.55 -7.45 -20.33
CA ALA A 554 0.52 -6.41 -20.33
C ALA A 554 0.13 -6.03 -21.76
N GLU A 555 1.07 -6.07 -22.71
CA GLU A 555 0.80 -5.84 -24.13
C GLU A 555 -0.03 -6.93 -24.76
N ILE A 556 0.32 -8.20 -24.52
CA ILE A 556 -0.46 -9.36 -25.00
C ILE A 556 -1.91 -9.24 -24.52
N ALA A 557 -2.11 -8.96 -23.23
CA ALA A 557 -3.46 -8.78 -22.67
C ALA A 557 -4.18 -7.56 -23.29
N ARG A 558 -3.46 -6.46 -23.51
CA ARG A 558 -4.03 -5.22 -24.08
C ARG A 558 -4.47 -5.41 -25.52
N GLU A 559 -3.65 -6.04 -26.36
CA GLU A 559 -3.95 -6.29 -27.77
C GLU A 559 -5.24 -7.11 -27.93
N VAL A 560 -5.40 -8.14 -27.11
CA VAL A 560 -6.62 -8.96 -27.06
C VAL A 560 -7.82 -8.15 -26.61
N SER A 561 -7.67 -7.31 -25.58
CA SER A 561 -8.76 -6.45 -25.09
C SER A 561 -9.22 -5.44 -26.15
N MET A 562 -8.29 -4.86 -26.90
CA MET A 562 -8.56 -3.88 -27.96
C MET A 562 -9.27 -4.53 -29.13
N THR A 563 -8.80 -5.70 -29.56
CA THR A 563 -9.42 -6.48 -30.63
C THR A 563 -10.88 -6.79 -30.28
N ARG A 564 -11.13 -7.31 -29.07
CA ARG A 564 -12.50 -7.64 -28.64
C ARG A 564 -13.39 -6.40 -28.50
N ARG A 565 -12.83 -5.27 -28.05
CA ARG A 565 -13.59 -4.03 -27.99
C ARG A 565 -14.03 -3.60 -29.38
N SER A 566 -13.14 -3.68 -30.37
CA SER A 566 -13.47 -3.37 -31.76
C SER A 566 -14.52 -4.33 -32.33
N GLU A 567 -14.44 -5.63 -32.01
CA GLU A 567 -15.44 -6.62 -32.41
C GLU A 567 -16.81 -6.31 -31.79
N ARG A 568 -16.89 -6.00 -30.50
CA ARG A 568 -18.15 -5.63 -29.82
C ARG A 568 -18.75 -4.34 -30.36
N GLU A 569 -17.91 -3.34 -30.66
CA GLU A 569 -18.36 -2.09 -31.27
C GLU A 569 -18.88 -2.35 -32.70
N ALA A 570 -18.26 -3.26 -33.45
CA ALA A 570 -18.73 -3.70 -34.77
C ALA A 570 -20.04 -4.50 -34.69
N GLU A 571 -20.18 -5.41 -33.72
CA GLU A 571 -21.40 -6.18 -33.46
C GLU A 571 -22.56 -5.26 -33.04
N ALA A 572 -22.33 -4.34 -32.11
CA ALA A 572 -23.33 -3.36 -31.68
C ALA A 572 -23.73 -2.42 -32.84
N GLY A 573 -22.77 -2.04 -33.69
CA GLY A 573 -23.03 -1.27 -34.91
C GLY A 573 -23.86 -2.06 -35.92
N ALA A 574 -23.58 -3.35 -36.09
CA ALA A 574 -24.34 -4.24 -36.95
C ALA A 574 -25.77 -4.48 -36.43
N GLU A 575 -25.95 -4.71 -35.13
CA GLU A 575 -27.27 -4.83 -34.49
C GLU A 575 -28.07 -3.54 -34.61
N ALA A 576 -27.44 -2.38 -34.42
CA ALA A 576 -28.08 -1.08 -34.61
C ALA A 576 -28.50 -0.87 -36.08
N ALA A 577 -27.67 -1.27 -37.05
CA ALA A 577 -27.99 -1.20 -38.47
C ALA A 577 -29.14 -2.14 -38.88
N ILE A 578 -29.19 -3.35 -38.30
CA ILE A 578 -30.29 -4.31 -38.50
C ILE A 578 -31.59 -3.77 -37.87
N ALA A 579 -31.52 -3.19 -36.67
CA ALA A 579 -32.68 -2.58 -36.01
C ALA A 579 -33.22 -1.35 -36.76
N GLN A 580 -32.34 -0.62 -37.47
CA GLN A 580 -32.72 0.54 -38.27
C GLN A 580 -33.32 0.12 -39.62
N THR A 581 -32.74 -0.87 -40.30
CA THR A 581 -33.32 -1.44 -41.54
C THR A 581 -34.66 -2.15 -41.32
N ALA A 582 -34.90 -2.73 -40.14
CA ALA A 582 -36.21 -3.29 -39.76
C ALA A 582 -37.30 -2.21 -39.55
N LYS A 583 -36.92 -0.97 -39.18
CA LYS A 583 -37.85 0.17 -39.09
C LYS A 583 -38.17 0.80 -40.44
N ASP A 584 -37.28 0.65 -41.42
CA ASP A 584 -37.40 1.26 -42.75
C ASP A 584 -38.02 0.34 -43.82
N ALA A 585 -38.45 -0.88 -43.45
CA ALA A 585 -39.09 -1.82 -44.38
C ALA A 585 -40.51 -1.34 -44.79
N PRO A 586 -40.83 -1.27 -46.11
CA PRO A 586 -42.11 -0.75 -46.58
C PRO A 586 -43.26 -1.74 -46.34
N VAL A 587 -44.28 -1.29 -45.63
CA VAL A 587 -45.55 -2.01 -45.48
C VAL A 587 -46.34 -1.93 -46.80
N ALA A 588 -46.47 -3.05 -47.50
CA ALA A 588 -47.45 -3.24 -48.57
C ALA A 588 -48.38 -4.39 -48.16
N GLY A 589 -49.70 -4.32 -48.11
CA GLY A 589 -50.68 -3.27 -48.34
C GLY A 589 -52.06 -3.95 -48.38
N ALA A 590 -53.00 -3.52 -47.52
CA ALA A 590 -54.45 -3.75 -47.59
C ALA A 590 -55.04 -2.86 -46.48
N GLY A 591 -56.03 -2.01 -46.63
CA GLY A 591 -57.11 -1.84 -47.59
C GLY A 591 -58.20 -1.12 -46.77
N ALA A 592 -58.67 0.03 -47.24
CA ALA A 592 -59.40 1.04 -46.46
C ALA A 592 -60.79 0.59 -45.92
N GLY A 593 -61.21 1.18 -44.78
CA GLY A 593 -62.62 1.26 -44.40
C GLY A 593 -62.93 1.80 -42.98
N ALA A 594 -63.16 3.12 -42.87
CA ALA A 594 -64.03 3.87 -41.91
C ALA A 594 -63.77 3.77 -40.37
N SER A 595 -63.92 4.77 -39.49
CA SER A 595 -64.36 6.18 -39.50
C SER A 595 -63.91 6.90 -38.18
N ALA A 596 -63.80 8.24 -38.22
CA ALA A 596 -63.71 9.28 -37.15
C ALA A 596 -63.89 8.89 -35.65
N ALA A 597 -62.94 9.18 -34.73
CA ALA A 597 -62.67 10.42 -33.93
C ALA A 597 -63.77 10.83 -32.90
N PRO A 598 -63.52 11.46 -31.72
CA PRO A 598 -62.27 11.89 -31.04
C PRO A 598 -62.12 11.41 -29.55
N ALA A 599 -60.99 11.74 -28.89
CA ALA A 599 -60.73 11.63 -27.43
C ALA A 599 -61.72 12.47 -26.59
N PRO A 600 -61.95 12.30 -25.24
CA PRO A 600 -60.99 12.03 -24.13
C PRO A 600 -61.63 11.18 -22.97
N PRO A 601 -61.39 11.38 -21.65
CA PRO A 601 -60.18 11.40 -20.80
C PRO A 601 -60.17 10.24 -19.75
N ALA A 602 -59.11 10.18 -18.91
CA ALA A 602 -58.95 9.23 -17.81
C ALA A 602 -59.95 9.39 -16.63
N PRO A 603 -60.21 8.30 -15.88
CA PRO A 603 -60.31 8.37 -14.41
C PRO A 603 -59.65 7.13 -13.75
N GLY A 604 -59.29 7.06 -12.47
CA GLY A 604 -59.50 7.96 -11.34
C GLY A 604 -59.12 7.20 -10.05
N THR A 605 -58.65 7.95 -9.06
CA THR A 605 -58.45 7.51 -7.67
C THR A 605 -59.71 7.71 -6.85
N SER A 606 -59.98 6.86 -5.85
CA SER A 606 -60.81 7.19 -4.68
C SER A 606 -60.40 6.33 -3.47
N GLY A 607 -60.30 6.83 -2.24
CA GLY A 607 -60.57 8.19 -1.78
C GLY A 607 -60.45 8.36 -0.24
N ALA A 608 -60.84 9.57 0.18
CA ALA A 608 -61.27 10.10 1.51
C ALA A 608 -60.41 9.84 2.78
N GLY A 609 -60.20 10.81 3.68
CA GLY A 609 -60.70 12.17 3.73
C GLY A 609 -60.39 12.93 5.04
N ALA A 610 -61.00 14.11 5.12
CA ALA A 610 -61.24 15.01 6.27
C ALA A 610 -60.13 16.01 6.70
N ALA A 611 -60.39 17.29 6.39
CA ALA A 611 -60.00 18.48 7.17
C ALA A 611 -61.14 18.78 8.21
N PRO A 612 -61.05 19.72 9.19
CA PRO A 612 -60.71 21.14 8.96
C PRO A 612 -59.95 21.89 10.09
N GLY A 613 -59.44 23.09 9.78
CA GLY A 613 -59.24 24.17 10.77
C GLY A 613 -57.93 24.97 10.65
N GLY A 614 -57.98 26.16 10.03
CA GLY A 614 -56.98 27.24 10.26
C GLY A 614 -57.35 28.06 11.50
N PRO A 615 -56.84 29.31 11.69
CA PRO A 615 -55.76 30.01 10.98
C PRO A 615 -54.72 30.65 11.95
N GLY A 616 -53.60 31.18 11.42
CA GLY A 616 -52.70 32.00 12.24
C GLY A 616 -51.52 32.57 11.48
N ALA A 617 -51.66 33.81 11.00
CA ALA A 617 -50.59 34.59 10.40
C ALA A 617 -49.60 35.11 11.45
N GLY A 618 -48.31 35.17 11.10
CA GLY A 618 -47.29 35.85 11.89
C GLY A 618 -46.02 36.11 11.07
N ARG A 619 -45.84 37.36 10.64
CA ARG A 619 -44.60 37.88 10.02
C ARG A 619 -43.50 38.06 11.08
N GLY A 620 -42.23 37.91 10.68
CA GLY A 620 -41.16 38.79 11.17
C GLY A 620 -39.78 38.16 11.40
N PHE A 621 -38.77 38.71 10.70
CA PHE A 621 -37.33 38.85 11.05
C PHE A 621 -36.53 37.53 11.25
N GLY A 622 -35.29 37.31 10.79
CA GLY A 622 -34.16 38.15 10.42
C GLY A 622 -32.90 37.60 11.14
N ARG A 623 -31.76 37.47 10.42
CA ARG A 623 -30.43 36.93 10.86
C ARG A 623 -30.39 35.41 11.15
N GLY A 624 -29.40 34.63 10.75
CA GLY A 624 -28.02 34.88 10.36
C GLY A 624 -27.18 33.80 11.04
N GLY A 625 -26.57 32.89 10.27
CA GLY A 625 -25.79 31.78 10.84
C GLY A 625 -25.26 30.84 9.77
N ALA A 626 -24.12 31.21 9.19
CA ALA A 626 -23.38 30.38 8.24
C ALA A 626 -22.71 29.20 8.98
N GLY A 627 -23.29 28.02 8.87
CA GLY A 627 -22.60 26.77 9.14
C GLY A 627 -21.70 26.41 7.95
N ARG A 628 -20.38 26.59 8.08
CA ARG A 628 -19.42 26.03 7.12
C ARG A 628 -19.36 24.52 7.33
N GLY A 629 -20.20 23.80 6.59
CA GLY A 629 -20.07 22.37 6.39
C GLY A 629 -18.77 22.07 5.65
N ARG A 630 -18.06 21.04 6.12
CA ARG A 630 -16.84 20.47 5.57
C ARG A 630 -17.17 19.90 4.17
N GLY A 631 -17.07 20.72 3.14
CA GLY A 631 -17.27 20.30 1.75
C GLY A 631 -16.11 19.43 1.30
N GLY A 632 -16.38 18.14 1.07
CA GLY A 632 -15.47 17.28 0.31
C GLY A 632 -15.27 17.89 -1.06
N PHE A 633 -14.01 18.12 -1.44
CA PHE A 633 -13.66 18.67 -2.75
C PHE A 633 -13.97 17.62 -3.82
N GLN A 634 -15.19 17.64 -4.37
CA GLN A 634 -15.49 16.90 -5.58
C GLN A 634 -14.96 17.70 -6.76
N PRO A 635 -13.97 17.16 -7.52
CA PRO A 635 -13.46 17.85 -8.68
C PRO A 635 -14.58 18.06 -9.70
N SER A 636 -14.59 19.23 -10.35
CA SER A 636 -15.51 19.46 -11.45
C SER A 636 -15.32 18.42 -12.57
N PRO A 637 -16.33 18.13 -13.41
CA PRO A 637 -16.18 17.19 -14.53
C PRO A 637 -15.00 17.51 -15.45
N ALA A 638 -14.69 18.80 -15.64
CA ALA A 638 -13.52 19.25 -16.40
C ALA A 638 -12.20 18.90 -15.69
N GLN A 639 -12.12 19.09 -14.38
CA GLN A 639 -10.96 18.70 -13.58
C GLN A 639 -10.79 17.18 -13.53
N ALA A 640 -11.88 16.42 -13.43
CA ALA A 640 -11.86 14.97 -13.49
C ALA A 640 -11.34 14.47 -14.86
N ALA A 641 -11.83 15.04 -15.97
CA ALA A 641 -11.36 14.72 -17.31
C ALA A 641 -9.88 15.10 -17.53
N ALA A 642 -9.44 16.26 -17.00
CA ALA A 642 -8.03 16.66 -17.05
C ALA A 642 -7.13 15.71 -16.24
N MET A 643 -7.58 15.29 -15.05
CA MET A 643 -6.86 14.30 -14.24
C MET A 643 -6.79 12.94 -14.95
N GLN A 644 -7.86 12.49 -15.60
CA GLN A 644 -7.86 11.24 -16.37
C GLN A 644 -6.89 11.30 -17.56
N ARG A 645 -6.86 12.40 -18.31
CA ARG A 645 -5.89 12.59 -19.42
C ARG A 645 -4.45 12.58 -18.93
N ARG A 646 -4.15 13.27 -17.82
CA ARG A 646 -2.81 13.25 -17.21
C ARG A 646 -2.42 11.85 -16.73
N ALA A 647 -3.36 11.11 -16.13
CA ALA A 647 -3.12 9.73 -15.70
C ALA A 647 -2.84 8.81 -16.90
N GLU A 648 -3.59 8.95 -17.99
CA GLU A 648 -3.39 8.17 -19.21
C GLU A 648 -2.03 8.49 -19.87
N GLN A 649 -1.69 9.77 -19.98
CA GLN A 649 -0.41 10.20 -20.52
C GLN A 649 0.75 9.71 -19.64
N GLY A 650 0.65 9.84 -18.31
CA GLY A 650 1.65 9.31 -17.38
C GLY A 650 1.82 7.80 -17.50
N ARG A 651 0.73 7.07 -17.73
CA ARG A 651 0.77 5.62 -18.00
C ARG A 651 1.48 5.29 -19.31
N GLN A 652 1.24 6.06 -20.37
CA GLN A 652 1.92 5.87 -21.66
C GLN A 652 3.42 6.12 -21.53
N ILE A 653 3.82 7.24 -20.90
CA ILE A 653 5.22 7.54 -20.59
C ILE A 653 5.86 6.39 -19.79
N ALA A 654 5.16 5.85 -18.79
CA ALA A 654 5.65 4.71 -18.00
C ALA A 654 5.91 3.47 -18.85
N LEU A 655 4.95 3.06 -19.66
CA LEU A 655 5.08 1.88 -20.50
C LEU A 655 6.15 2.05 -21.57
N GLU A 656 6.25 3.21 -22.22
CA GLU A 656 7.26 3.47 -23.25
C GLU A 656 8.66 3.49 -22.65
N THR A 657 8.83 4.13 -21.49
CA THR A 657 10.14 4.25 -20.84
C THR A 657 10.66 2.89 -20.35
N LEU A 658 9.79 2.09 -19.71
CA LEU A 658 10.17 0.77 -19.19
C LEU A 658 10.38 -0.29 -20.28
N LYS A 659 10.08 0.01 -21.55
CA LYS A 659 10.43 -0.86 -22.69
C LYS A 659 11.84 -0.63 -23.22
N GLU A 660 12.45 0.51 -22.91
CA GLU A 660 13.72 0.89 -23.54
C GLU A 660 14.93 0.11 -23.01
N GLY A 661 14.89 -0.39 -21.78
CA GLY A 661 15.97 -1.12 -21.14
C GLY A 661 15.43 -2.35 -20.41
N ASP A 662 16.30 -3.29 -20.03
CA ASP A 662 15.94 -4.49 -19.26
C ASP A 662 15.95 -4.17 -17.76
N ASP A 663 14.88 -3.54 -17.28
CA ASP A 663 14.84 -2.95 -15.94
C ASP A 663 14.32 -3.93 -14.88
N ARG A 664 15.00 -3.94 -13.74
CA ARG A 664 14.65 -4.75 -12.58
C ARG A 664 14.25 -3.92 -11.37
N ILE A 665 13.28 -4.43 -10.63
CA ILE A 665 13.02 -4.05 -9.23
C ILE A 665 13.53 -5.19 -8.35
N GLU A 666 14.41 -4.86 -7.42
CA GLU A 666 14.82 -5.79 -6.37
C GLU A 666 14.36 -5.31 -5.01
N ILE A 667 13.82 -6.22 -4.21
CA ILE A 667 13.51 -5.97 -2.81
C ILE A 667 14.25 -7.03 -2.00
N ASP A 668 15.15 -6.63 -1.13
CA ASP A 668 15.81 -7.55 -0.21
C ASP A 668 15.86 -7.03 1.22
N SER A 669 15.90 -7.97 2.16
CA SER A 669 16.10 -7.69 3.59
C SER A 669 17.41 -8.30 4.04
N ARG A 670 18.25 -7.51 4.71
CA ARG A 670 19.55 -7.95 5.23
C ARG A 670 19.71 -7.50 6.67
N LEU A 671 20.39 -8.31 7.46
CA LEU A 671 20.79 -7.91 8.81
C LEU A 671 21.93 -6.89 8.73
N THR A 672 21.91 -5.94 9.65
CA THR A 672 23.02 -5.02 9.92
C THR A 672 23.65 -5.36 11.27
N GLU A 673 24.75 -4.72 11.66
CA GLU A 673 25.36 -4.95 12.98
C GLU A 673 24.41 -4.61 14.15
N THR A 674 23.44 -3.73 13.91
CA THR A 674 22.56 -3.13 14.91
C THR A 674 21.08 -3.40 14.68
N GLY A 675 20.72 -4.16 13.64
CA GLY A 675 19.32 -4.44 13.31
C GLY A 675 19.14 -5.00 11.90
N ALA A 676 18.28 -4.36 11.10
CA ALA A 676 17.94 -4.83 9.75
C ALA A 676 17.75 -3.68 8.76
N ARG A 677 17.99 -3.97 7.48
CA ARG A 677 17.77 -3.09 6.34
C ARG A 677 16.89 -3.79 5.31
N LEU A 678 15.78 -3.16 4.94
CA LEU A 678 15.01 -3.48 3.75
C LEU A 678 15.41 -2.50 2.65
N ARG A 679 15.89 -3.00 1.52
CA ARG A 679 16.26 -2.20 0.34
C ARG A 679 15.32 -2.49 -0.80
N VAL A 680 14.83 -1.44 -1.46
CA VAL A 680 14.21 -1.49 -2.78
C VAL A 680 15.17 -0.83 -3.77
N ARG A 681 15.70 -1.60 -4.72
CA ARG A 681 16.53 -1.11 -5.83
C ARG A 681 15.67 -0.99 -7.08
N LEU A 682 15.72 0.18 -7.71
CA LEU A 682 15.05 0.50 -8.96
C LEU A 682 16.12 0.83 -10.00
N GLU A 683 16.20 0.08 -11.09
CA GLU A 683 17.22 0.29 -12.13
C GLU A 683 16.94 1.51 -13.03
N GLN A 684 17.81 1.70 -14.02
CA GLN A 684 17.98 2.95 -14.74
C GLN A 684 16.69 3.46 -15.39
N GLY A 685 15.85 2.60 -15.95
CA GLY A 685 14.58 2.98 -16.56
C GLY A 685 13.59 3.61 -15.57
N PHE A 686 13.68 3.30 -14.27
CA PHE A 686 12.91 4.02 -13.25
C PHE A 686 13.44 5.44 -13.02
N VAL A 687 14.75 5.64 -13.13
CA VAL A 687 15.37 6.98 -13.12
C VAL A 687 14.86 7.80 -14.31
N LYS A 688 14.88 7.20 -15.51
CA LYS A 688 14.35 7.83 -16.72
C LYS A 688 12.87 8.15 -16.58
N LEU A 689 12.09 7.19 -16.08
CA LEU A 689 10.65 7.34 -15.89
C LEU A 689 10.33 8.51 -14.97
N PHE A 690 11.03 8.59 -13.83
CA PHE A 690 10.85 9.68 -12.90
C PHE A 690 11.16 11.04 -13.56
N GLY A 691 12.28 11.15 -14.28
CA GLY A 691 12.64 12.36 -15.01
C GLY A 691 11.58 12.78 -16.04
N ARG A 692 11.09 11.84 -16.86
CA ARG A 692 10.04 12.09 -17.87
C ARG A 692 8.70 12.51 -17.26
N LEU A 693 8.29 11.88 -16.15
CA LEU A 693 7.05 12.26 -15.46
C LEU A 693 7.12 13.67 -14.89
N VAL A 694 8.25 14.04 -14.27
CA VAL A 694 8.47 15.39 -13.76
C VAL A 694 8.53 16.40 -14.90
N ALA A 695 9.26 16.09 -15.98
CA ALA A 695 9.35 16.93 -17.17
C ALA A 695 7.98 17.20 -17.81
N ASN A 696 7.15 16.17 -17.94
CA ASN A 696 5.78 16.31 -18.45
C ASN A 696 4.90 17.15 -17.50
N GLY A 697 5.09 17.03 -16.19
CA GLY A 697 4.38 17.84 -15.20
C GLY A 697 4.71 19.33 -15.28
N ILE A 698 5.98 19.66 -15.53
CA ILE A 698 6.46 21.05 -15.67
C ILE A 698 6.04 21.64 -17.02
N SER A 699 6.22 20.89 -18.11
CA SER A 699 5.94 21.37 -19.47
C SER A 699 4.44 21.41 -19.81
N GLY A 700 3.65 20.51 -19.22
CA GLY A 700 2.20 20.40 -19.45
C GLY A 700 1.34 21.50 -18.81
N GLY A 701 1.97 22.51 -18.19
CA GLY A 701 1.30 23.69 -17.65
C GLY A 701 1.06 24.80 -18.68
N GLU A 702 1.75 24.79 -19.82
CA GLU A 702 1.70 25.91 -20.80
C GLU A 702 0.83 25.63 -22.03
N ALA A 703 0.30 24.42 -22.20
CA ALA A 703 -0.54 24.03 -23.35
C ALA A 703 -2.05 24.09 -23.06
N GLU A 704 -2.50 24.99 -22.19
CA GLU A 704 -3.92 25.36 -22.10
C GLU A 704 -4.16 26.55 -23.03
N GLU A 705 -4.25 26.27 -24.34
CA GLU A 705 -4.74 27.26 -25.32
C GLU A 705 -6.09 27.79 -24.83
N ALA A 706 -6.11 29.08 -24.48
CA ALA A 706 -7.34 29.79 -24.21
C ALA A 706 -8.31 29.56 -25.38
N PRO A 707 -9.59 29.22 -25.13
CA PRO A 707 -10.55 29.05 -26.20
C PRO A 707 -10.61 30.35 -27.00
N GLN A 708 -10.21 30.28 -28.28
CA GLN A 708 -10.27 31.41 -29.20
C GLN A 708 -11.69 31.98 -29.16
N ALA A 709 -11.79 33.23 -28.70
CA ALA A 709 -13.04 33.95 -28.66
C ALA A 709 -13.55 34.12 -30.10
N THR A 710 -14.61 33.37 -30.44
CA THR A 710 -15.38 33.58 -31.67
C THR A 710 -15.81 35.05 -31.73
N PRO A 711 -15.54 35.80 -32.82
CA PRO A 711 -15.98 37.18 -32.92
C PRO A 711 -17.51 37.22 -32.97
N ALA A 712 -18.11 38.07 -32.14
CA ALA A 712 -19.55 38.27 -32.10
C ALA A 712 -20.07 38.78 -33.47
N PRO A 713 -21.26 38.32 -33.91
CA PRO A 713 -21.85 38.81 -35.15
C PRO A 713 -22.25 40.28 -34.97
N VAL A 714 -21.83 41.11 -35.93
CA VAL A 714 -22.25 42.50 -36.06
C VAL A 714 -23.77 42.54 -36.24
N GLN A 715 -24.47 43.28 -35.37
CA GLN A 715 -25.79 43.84 -35.62
C GLN A 715 -25.73 45.35 -35.41
#